data_AF-A0A0E9NDK2-F1
#
_entry.id   AF-A0A0E9NDK2-F1
#
_cell.length_a   1.000
_cell.length_b   1.000
_cell.length_c   1.000
_cell.angle_alpha   90.00
_cell.angle_beta   90.00
_cell.angle_gamma   90.00
#
_symmetry.space_group_name_H-M   'P 1'
#
loop_
_entity.id
_entity.type
_entity.pdbx_description
1 polymer ?
#
loop_
_entity_poly.entity_id
_entity_poly.type
_entity_poly.pdbx_seq_one_letter_code
_entity_poly.pdbx_strand_id
1 'polypeptide(L)'
;MSAVPKNSKPLAQIRRWSPIIQPPTTTQLNNSDKVFFKPTELRWSASQLEQIPPVKKTQLPEVLFLGRSNVGKSSLINALLNRMRNPISRTSNKPGHTKILNAFAVGGISRLNRPAELLLVDAPGYGFKSRGEWGEMVLKYMTERPQFRRAFLLVNGQHGPKEIDYMFAKVLGDNGIPFQVVLTKCDKKCGPEALQKRLDEAQKLVEESGASGYEEIIATSTLEKGMPGVSNLRWSILNACGLKQEKVSLKKVLASFEGAKEKFQEKTDAMEFVTKEEDLEAWEEKKFAEREALEKVIEAGKAAKKEREAAAAAGLQETVGEDRIVAKAMAAKRKRDEASAAVMEEAVSKEEVSPEREVREAVLDESSGENSSPEPTVRTGGRRRPVDVDNRRRTRGLHTIEHRVSRATSTISKRLYKGERRSIDIQNTPMSDRYSFSLTTFSPSGKLGQIDHALAAVNAGVTSLGIKATNGIVIATEKKTTSPLIESQTLEKITRITPDIGIVYSGMGPDFRILVDKARKQAHQYKNIYGEYPPTRMLVQDIASTMQGATQSGGVRPFGVSLLVAGHDENQGPALYQIDPSGSYFPWKATAIGKGSTSAKTFLEKRYTENLEIEDAIYMALMTLKEGFEGEMTEETVEVGVVRDDAGLNGEGLTIVGWEGKKGPKWNKLSKEEVRDYLDQI
;
A
#
# COMPACT_ATOMS: atom_id res chain seq x y z
N MET A 1 22.97 3.58 41.09
CA MET A 1 24.13 3.65 40.17
C MET A 1 24.58 2.22 39.86
N SER A 2 24.32 1.71 38.66
CA SER A 2 24.97 0.49 38.14
C SER A 2 25.86 0.87 36.95
N ALA A 3 27.07 0.31 36.90
CA ALA A 3 28.09 0.75 35.96
C ALA A 3 27.92 0.09 34.58
N VAL A 4 27.84 0.89 33.53
CA VAL A 4 27.88 0.42 32.14
C VAL A 4 29.34 0.07 31.78
N PRO A 5 29.63 -1.08 31.11
CA PRO A 5 31.01 -1.50 30.89
C PRO A 5 31.80 -0.61 29.92
N LYS A 6 32.95 -0.12 30.37
CA LYS A 6 33.97 0.49 29.50
C LYS A 6 34.70 -0.61 28.72
N ASN A 7 34.28 -0.92 27.50
CA ASN A 7 35.13 -1.23 26.32
C ASN A 7 34.37 -1.96 25.19
N SER A 8 33.76 -1.18 24.28
CA SER A 8 33.72 -1.51 22.84
C SER A 8 33.54 -0.22 22.04
N LYS A 9 33.99 -0.20 20.77
CA LYS A 9 34.20 1.05 19.99
C LYS A 9 32.86 1.74 19.64
N PRO A 10 32.52 2.93 20.19
CA PRO A 10 31.19 3.54 19.98
C PRO A 10 30.97 4.06 18.55
N LEU A 11 32.05 4.52 17.89
CA LEU A 11 32.01 5.26 16.62
C LEU A 11 31.57 4.46 15.38
N ALA A 12 31.27 3.17 15.51
CA ALA A 12 30.67 2.36 14.45
C ALA A 12 29.13 2.43 14.45
N GLN A 13 28.50 2.65 15.60
CA GLN A 13 27.04 2.73 15.73
C GLN A 13 26.49 4.13 15.43
N ILE A 14 27.26 5.20 15.71
CA ILE A 14 26.85 6.62 15.52
C ILE A 14 26.92 7.05 14.04
N ARG A 15 26.51 6.19 13.10
CA ARG A 15 26.60 6.45 11.64
C ARG A 15 25.29 6.28 10.88
N ARG A 16 24.25 5.92 11.62
CA ARG A 16 22.87 5.85 11.18
C ARG A 16 22.04 6.31 12.36
N TRP A 17 21.07 7.17 12.10
CA TRP A 17 20.09 7.59 13.09
C TRP A 17 18.71 7.27 12.52
N SER A 18 18.00 6.38 13.19
CA SER A 18 16.57 6.05 13.03
C SER A 18 16.22 5.03 14.12
N PRO A 19 15.25 5.29 15.00
CA PRO A 19 14.80 4.33 16.00
C PRO A 19 13.94 3.20 15.41
N ILE A 20 13.34 3.41 14.23
CA ILE A 20 12.27 2.57 13.67
C ILE A 20 12.77 1.58 12.61
N ILE A 21 13.74 1.95 11.77
CA ILE A 21 14.18 1.08 10.67
C ILE A 21 15.28 0.13 11.16
N GLN A 22 15.14 -1.18 10.95
CA GLN A 22 16.19 -2.16 11.28
C GLN A 22 17.51 -1.87 10.51
N PRO A 23 18.68 -2.06 11.14
CA PRO A 23 19.98 -1.84 10.49
C PRO A 23 20.29 -2.93 9.45
N PRO A 24 20.92 -2.57 8.31
CA PRO A 24 21.31 -3.55 7.30
C PRO A 24 22.37 -4.52 7.82
N THR A 25 22.21 -5.80 7.48
CA THR A 25 23.17 -6.84 7.87
C THR A 25 24.51 -6.69 7.14
N THR A 26 25.59 -7.18 7.74
CA THR A 26 26.93 -7.20 7.10
C THR A 26 26.92 -7.86 5.72
N THR A 27 26.06 -8.87 5.50
CA THR A 27 25.88 -9.51 4.19
C THR A 27 25.26 -8.56 3.17
N GLN A 28 24.23 -7.80 3.56
CA GLN A 28 23.57 -6.81 2.69
C GLN A 28 24.50 -5.64 2.36
N LEU A 29 25.27 -5.15 3.34
CA LEU A 29 26.32 -4.14 3.12
C LEU A 29 27.38 -4.64 2.13
N ASN A 30 27.96 -5.82 2.36
CA ASN A 30 28.94 -6.43 1.46
C ASN A 30 28.40 -6.69 0.05
N ASN A 31 27.12 -7.04 -0.10
CA ASN A 31 26.49 -7.18 -1.41
C ASN A 31 26.30 -5.83 -2.10
N SER A 32 25.95 -4.76 -1.36
CA SER A 32 25.87 -3.42 -1.93
C SER A 32 27.24 -2.92 -2.41
N ASP A 33 28.31 -3.16 -1.63
CA ASP A 33 29.68 -2.81 -2.01
C ASP A 33 30.10 -3.49 -3.32
N LYS A 34 29.76 -4.77 -3.53
CA LYS A 34 30.02 -5.49 -4.79
C LYS A 34 29.38 -4.84 -6.01
N VAL A 35 28.20 -4.22 -5.89
CA VAL A 35 27.53 -3.53 -7.02
C VAL A 35 28.25 -2.24 -7.38
N PHE A 36 28.66 -1.47 -6.37
CA PHE A 36 29.36 -0.20 -6.54
C PHE A 36 30.84 -0.34 -6.90
N PHE A 37 31.47 -1.48 -6.63
CA PHE A 37 32.86 -1.77 -7.01
C PHE A 37 33.04 -2.24 -8.47
N LYS A 38 31.93 -2.49 -9.20
CA LYS A 38 31.98 -2.79 -10.63
C LYS A 38 32.40 -1.55 -11.44
N PRO A 39 32.88 -1.73 -12.68
CA PRO A 39 33.24 -0.60 -13.55
C PRO A 39 32.10 0.41 -13.70
N THR A 40 32.45 1.68 -13.55
CA THR A 40 31.55 2.84 -13.65
C THR A 40 32.08 3.82 -14.69
N GLU A 41 31.17 4.44 -15.44
CA GLU A 41 31.42 5.46 -16.46
C GLU A 41 30.48 6.67 -16.27
N LEU A 42 30.87 7.82 -16.82
CA LEU A 42 29.99 8.97 -16.99
C LEU A 42 29.05 8.68 -18.16
N ARG A 43 27.75 8.55 -17.88
CA ARG A 43 26.73 8.14 -18.86
C ARG A 43 26.23 9.31 -19.69
N TRP A 44 26.04 10.46 -19.05
CA TRP A 44 25.67 11.73 -19.69
C TRP A 44 25.99 12.92 -18.78
N SER A 45 26.11 14.09 -19.40
CA SER A 45 26.31 15.39 -18.76
C SER A 45 25.35 16.39 -19.42
N ALA A 46 24.63 17.19 -18.62
CA ALA A 46 23.59 18.07 -19.11
C ALA A 46 23.58 19.44 -18.40
N SER A 47 23.48 20.49 -19.20
CA SER A 47 23.32 21.89 -18.77
C SER A 47 21.89 22.42 -18.90
N GLN A 48 21.00 21.63 -19.53
CA GLN A 48 19.58 21.92 -19.76
C GLN A 48 18.82 20.58 -19.81
N LEU A 49 17.50 20.58 -19.62
CA LEU A 49 16.70 19.35 -19.46
C LEU A 49 16.62 18.52 -20.76
N GLU A 50 16.64 19.20 -21.91
CA GLU A 50 16.56 18.64 -23.27
C GLU A 50 17.82 17.86 -23.66
N GLN A 51 18.95 18.15 -23.00
CA GLN A 51 20.23 17.46 -23.22
C GLN A 51 20.27 16.10 -22.52
N ILE A 52 19.32 15.83 -21.63
CA ILE A 52 19.27 14.58 -20.85
C ILE A 52 18.61 13.49 -21.69
N PRO A 53 19.16 12.25 -21.75
CA PRO A 53 18.59 11.19 -22.57
C PRO A 53 17.09 10.95 -22.29
N PRO A 54 16.24 10.90 -23.33
CA PRO A 54 14.79 10.77 -23.16
C PRO A 54 14.43 9.39 -22.59
N VAL A 55 13.31 9.34 -21.87
CA VAL A 55 12.85 8.18 -21.08
C VAL A 55 12.95 6.85 -21.82
N LYS A 56 12.62 6.82 -23.12
CA LYS A 56 12.66 5.63 -23.98
C LYS A 56 14.08 5.03 -24.18
N LYS A 57 15.16 5.77 -23.91
CA LYS A 57 16.56 5.33 -24.06
C LYS A 57 17.22 4.85 -22.77
N THR A 58 16.64 5.13 -21.60
CA THR A 58 17.22 4.78 -20.29
C THR A 58 16.13 4.31 -19.32
N GLN A 59 16.00 3.00 -19.12
CA GLN A 59 15.06 2.40 -18.17
C GLN A 59 15.65 2.21 -16.75
N LEU A 60 16.84 2.75 -16.49
CA LEU A 60 17.56 2.55 -15.23
C LEU A 60 16.99 3.46 -14.13
N PRO A 61 16.84 2.99 -12.88
CA PRO A 61 16.49 3.85 -11.76
C PRO A 61 17.60 4.87 -11.47
N GLU A 62 17.21 6.08 -11.10
CA GLU A 62 18.10 7.22 -10.91
C GLU A 62 17.95 7.80 -9.50
N VAL A 63 19.08 8.14 -8.86
CA VAL A 63 19.11 8.86 -7.59
C VAL A 63 19.93 10.14 -7.72
N LEU A 64 19.46 11.21 -7.09
CA LEU A 64 20.03 12.55 -7.24
C LEU A 64 20.76 12.98 -5.96
N PHE A 65 21.97 13.53 -6.09
CA PHE A 65 22.72 14.09 -4.97
C PHE A 65 22.55 15.60 -4.92
N LEU A 66 21.83 16.07 -3.91
CA LEU A 66 21.64 17.48 -3.60
C LEU A 66 22.58 17.91 -2.46
N GLY A 67 22.78 19.22 -2.31
CA GLY A 67 23.56 19.78 -1.20
C GLY A 67 24.33 21.03 -1.60
N ARG A 68 24.63 21.88 -0.60
CA ARG A 68 25.36 23.15 -0.77
C ARG A 68 26.69 23.01 -1.52
N SER A 69 27.13 24.09 -2.15
CA SER A 69 28.53 24.22 -2.60
C SER A 69 29.52 23.86 -1.47
N ASN A 70 30.57 23.11 -1.80
CA ASN A 70 31.58 22.60 -0.86
C ASN A 70 31.06 21.69 0.28
N VAL A 71 29.83 21.17 0.25
CA VAL A 71 29.32 20.28 1.32
C VAL A 71 30.14 18.97 1.42
N GLY A 72 30.50 18.38 0.29
CA GLY A 72 31.22 17.09 0.22
C GLY A 72 30.76 16.16 -0.91
N LYS A 73 29.70 16.54 -1.63
CA LYS A 73 29.01 15.77 -2.68
C LYS A 73 29.92 15.03 -3.67
N SER A 74 30.71 15.72 -4.48
CA SER A 74 31.54 15.06 -5.50
C SER A 74 32.63 14.16 -4.90
N SER A 75 33.10 14.46 -3.68
CA SER A 75 34.00 13.58 -2.92
C SER A 75 33.27 12.32 -2.43
N LEU A 76 32.02 12.45 -1.97
CA LEU A 76 31.18 11.32 -1.57
C LEU A 76 30.83 10.43 -2.76
N ILE A 77 30.55 10.99 -3.94
CA ILE A 77 30.32 10.22 -5.17
C ILE A 77 31.58 9.44 -5.56
N ASN A 78 32.76 10.05 -5.53
CA ASN A 78 34.02 9.32 -5.77
C ASN A 78 34.28 8.22 -4.72
N ALA A 79 33.87 8.42 -3.45
CA ALA A 79 33.94 7.39 -2.42
C ALA A 79 32.95 6.24 -2.68
N LEU A 80 31.68 6.55 -2.96
CA LEU A 80 30.64 5.58 -3.31
C LEU A 80 31.08 4.70 -4.47
N LEU A 81 31.61 5.30 -5.55
CA LEU A 81 32.08 4.64 -6.76
C LEU A 81 33.46 3.95 -6.62
N ASN A 82 34.08 3.96 -5.44
CA ASN A 82 35.44 3.45 -5.21
C ASN A 82 36.51 4.06 -6.15
N ARG A 83 36.31 5.33 -6.55
CA ARG A 83 37.15 6.10 -7.46
C ARG A 83 38.06 7.12 -6.75
N MET A 84 38.23 7.04 -5.43
CA MET A 84 39.01 8.01 -4.64
C MET A 84 40.48 8.21 -5.08
N ARG A 85 41.10 7.21 -5.74
CA ARG A 85 42.46 7.34 -6.32
C ARG A 85 42.46 7.90 -7.75
N ASN A 86 41.40 7.65 -8.51
CA ASN A 86 41.22 8.06 -9.91
C ASN A 86 39.80 8.66 -10.06
N PRO A 87 39.58 9.91 -9.59
CA PRO A 87 38.25 10.48 -9.44
C PRO A 87 37.55 10.70 -10.78
N ILE A 88 36.26 10.41 -10.82
CA ILE A 88 35.41 10.56 -12.02
C ILE A 88 34.52 11.81 -11.95
N SER A 89 34.07 12.20 -10.74
CA SER A 89 33.50 13.53 -10.51
C SER A 89 34.61 14.50 -10.08
N ARG A 90 34.67 15.69 -10.68
CA ARG A 90 35.75 16.67 -10.39
C ARG A 90 35.50 17.38 -9.06
N THR A 91 36.38 17.13 -8.08
CA THR A 91 36.37 17.81 -6.77
C THR A 91 37.20 19.10 -6.80
N SER A 92 36.69 20.17 -6.20
CA SER A 92 37.42 21.43 -6.00
C SER A 92 37.02 22.08 -4.68
N ASN A 93 37.94 22.85 -4.09
CA ASN A 93 37.68 23.65 -2.89
C ASN A 93 37.04 25.03 -3.24
N LYS A 94 37.01 25.41 -4.53
CA LYS A 94 36.39 26.66 -5.01
C LYS A 94 34.89 26.43 -5.26
N PRO A 95 33.97 27.22 -4.65
CA PRO A 95 32.52 27.11 -4.87
C PRO A 95 32.11 27.22 -6.35
N GLY A 96 30.98 26.61 -6.73
CA GLY A 96 30.41 26.71 -8.09
C GLY A 96 31.11 25.84 -9.15
N HIS A 97 31.75 24.74 -8.75
CA HIS A 97 32.53 23.88 -9.66
C HIS A 97 31.65 22.94 -10.52
N THR A 98 30.65 22.29 -9.93
CA THR A 98 29.65 21.49 -10.66
C THR A 98 28.59 22.42 -11.24
N LYS A 99 28.68 22.71 -12.54
CA LYS A 99 27.78 23.60 -13.30
C LYS A 99 26.89 22.85 -14.30
N ILE A 100 26.69 21.55 -14.10
CA ILE A 100 25.94 20.66 -14.97
C ILE A 100 25.50 19.44 -14.16
N LEU A 101 24.36 18.84 -14.50
CA LEU A 101 23.99 17.51 -14.04
C LEU A 101 24.93 16.49 -14.65
N ASN A 102 25.50 15.58 -13.85
CA ASN A 102 26.35 14.49 -14.35
C ASN A 102 25.83 13.15 -13.84
N ALA A 103 25.49 12.22 -14.72
CA ALA A 103 25.03 10.89 -14.34
C ALA A 103 26.12 9.83 -14.51
N PHE A 104 26.40 9.08 -13.45
CA PHE A 104 27.37 8.00 -13.42
C PHE A 104 26.66 6.65 -13.38
N ALA A 105 27.01 5.76 -14.30
CA ALA A 105 26.45 4.42 -14.39
C ALA A 105 27.08 3.49 -13.35
N VAL A 106 26.26 2.74 -12.61
CA VAL A 106 26.66 1.84 -11.51
C VAL A 106 26.05 0.46 -11.72
N GLY A 107 26.69 -0.61 -11.21
CA GLY A 107 26.27 -1.99 -11.46
C GLY A 107 26.97 -2.67 -12.65
N GLY A 108 27.85 -1.92 -13.34
CA GLY A 108 28.80 -2.45 -14.30
C GLY A 108 28.38 -2.34 -15.76
N ILE A 109 29.20 -1.64 -16.56
CA ILE A 109 29.39 -1.95 -17.98
C ILE A 109 30.77 -2.60 -18.09
N SER A 110 30.79 -3.88 -18.44
CA SER A 110 32.01 -4.70 -18.54
C SER A 110 32.42 -4.87 -20.01
N ARG A 111 33.67 -5.31 -20.26
CA ARG A 111 34.07 -5.90 -21.55
C ARG A 111 33.15 -7.06 -21.99
N LEU A 112 32.35 -7.61 -21.06
CA LEU A 112 31.31 -8.63 -21.26
C LEU A 112 29.88 -8.07 -21.48
N ASN A 113 29.75 -6.79 -21.85
CA ASN A 113 28.51 -6.17 -22.35
C ASN A 113 27.26 -6.32 -21.44
N ARG A 114 27.44 -6.30 -20.12
CA ARG A 114 26.32 -6.22 -19.16
C ARG A 114 25.80 -4.78 -19.04
N PRO A 115 24.48 -4.57 -18.95
CA PRO A 115 23.92 -3.23 -18.72
C PRO A 115 24.16 -2.79 -17.27
N ALA A 116 24.29 -1.47 -17.08
CA ALA A 116 24.30 -0.87 -15.75
C ALA A 116 22.98 -1.12 -14.99
N GLU A 117 23.01 -1.10 -13.66
CA GLU A 117 21.87 -1.38 -12.80
C GLU A 117 21.15 -0.09 -12.34
N LEU A 118 21.86 1.04 -12.20
CA LEU A 118 21.32 2.33 -11.78
C LEU A 118 22.20 3.51 -12.22
N LEU A 119 21.68 4.74 -12.14
CA LEU A 119 22.47 5.98 -12.30
C LEU A 119 22.53 6.79 -10.99
N LEU A 120 23.73 7.27 -10.64
CA LEU A 120 23.92 8.32 -9.63
C LEU A 120 24.05 9.67 -10.32
N VAL A 121 23.26 10.67 -9.95
CA VAL A 121 23.32 12.00 -10.58
C VAL A 121 23.88 13.04 -9.61
N ASP A 122 25.00 13.67 -9.98
CA ASP A 122 25.61 14.79 -9.26
C ASP A 122 24.95 16.09 -9.70
N ALA A 123 24.14 16.71 -8.82
CA ALA A 123 23.51 17.99 -9.10
C ALA A 123 24.49 19.17 -8.90
N PRO A 124 24.26 20.36 -9.49
CA PRO A 124 24.96 21.57 -9.07
C PRO A 124 24.78 21.85 -7.57
N GLY A 125 25.70 22.60 -6.97
CA GLY A 125 25.63 22.97 -5.55
C GLY A 125 24.85 24.26 -5.34
N TYR A 126 23.81 24.24 -4.50
CA TYR A 126 23.02 25.42 -4.16
C TYR A 126 23.73 26.34 -3.12
N GLY A 127 23.25 27.57 -2.98
CA GLY A 127 23.76 28.58 -2.04
C GLY A 127 24.62 29.67 -2.68
N PHE A 128 25.56 30.23 -1.92
CA PHE A 128 26.34 31.40 -2.35
C PHE A 128 27.04 31.16 -3.71
N LYS A 129 26.68 31.97 -4.72
CA LYS A 129 27.05 31.87 -6.15
C LYS A 129 26.35 30.79 -7.01
N SER A 130 25.30 30.13 -6.54
CA SER A 130 24.38 29.38 -7.41
C SER A 130 23.36 30.32 -8.06
N ARG A 131 23.10 30.15 -9.36
CA ARG A 131 21.99 30.84 -10.07
C ARG A 131 20.64 30.22 -9.72
N GLY A 132 19.55 31.01 -9.73
CA GLY A 132 18.19 30.51 -9.52
C GLY A 132 17.77 29.44 -10.54
N GLU A 133 18.23 29.60 -11.79
CA GLU A 133 18.06 28.68 -12.93
C GLU A 133 18.34 27.20 -12.60
N TRP A 134 19.29 26.94 -11.69
CA TRP A 134 19.64 25.56 -11.29
C TRP A 134 18.58 24.88 -10.44
N GLY A 135 17.84 25.66 -9.63
CA GLY A 135 16.76 25.13 -8.78
C GLY A 135 15.61 24.60 -9.61
N GLU A 136 15.20 25.37 -10.63
CA GLU A 136 14.13 24.99 -11.55
C GLU A 136 14.48 23.74 -12.36
N MET A 137 15.68 23.69 -12.96
CA MET A 137 16.13 22.51 -13.72
C MET A 137 16.23 21.25 -12.85
N VAL A 138 16.72 21.38 -11.62
CA VAL A 138 16.81 20.27 -10.66
C VAL A 138 15.42 19.82 -10.19
N LEU A 139 14.49 20.75 -9.98
CA LEU A 139 13.12 20.41 -9.60
C LEU A 139 12.38 19.72 -10.74
N LYS A 140 12.41 20.30 -11.96
CA LYS A 140 11.88 19.68 -13.20
C LYS A 140 12.46 18.29 -13.44
N TYR A 141 13.76 18.11 -13.20
CA TYR A 141 14.37 16.78 -13.24
C TYR A 141 13.72 15.81 -12.26
N MET A 142 13.47 16.19 -11.01
CA MET A 142 12.86 15.29 -10.03
C MET A 142 11.37 15.01 -10.30
N THR A 143 10.64 15.97 -10.89
CA THR A 143 9.19 15.82 -11.16
C THR A 143 8.89 15.15 -12.49
N GLU A 144 9.66 15.41 -13.55
CA GLU A 144 9.37 14.95 -14.92
C GLU A 144 10.06 13.61 -15.27
N ARG A 145 11.01 13.14 -14.46
CA ARG A 145 11.78 11.90 -14.74
C ARG A 145 11.15 10.69 -14.02
N PRO A 146 10.39 9.80 -14.70
CA PRO A 146 9.78 8.64 -14.05
C PRO A 146 10.80 7.61 -13.51
N GLN A 147 12.07 7.72 -13.90
CA GLN A 147 13.16 6.92 -13.36
C GLN A 147 13.68 7.40 -12.00
N PHE A 148 13.42 8.66 -11.63
CA PHE A 148 13.89 9.23 -10.38
C PHE A 148 13.26 8.49 -9.19
N ARG A 149 14.09 8.07 -8.23
CA ARG A 149 13.65 7.26 -7.07
C ARG A 149 13.82 7.94 -5.73
N ARG A 150 14.88 8.73 -5.55
CA ARG A 150 15.18 9.43 -4.30
C ARG A 150 16.22 10.53 -4.49
N ALA A 151 16.03 11.64 -3.78
CA ALA A 151 17.06 12.65 -3.58
C ALA A 151 17.86 12.36 -2.29
N PHE A 152 19.18 12.45 -2.34
CA PHE A 152 20.05 12.42 -1.18
C PHE A 152 20.48 13.86 -0.88
N LEU A 153 19.97 14.43 0.20
CA LEU A 153 20.22 15.80 0.62
C LEU A 153 21.44 15.83 1.54
N LEU A 154 22.57 16.29 1.00
CA LEU A 154 23.83 16.29 1.74
C LEU A 154 23.96 17.55 2.60
N VAL A 155 24.27 17.34 3.87
CA VAL A 155 24.56 18.35 4.88
C VAL A 155 25.98 18.15 5.40
N ASN A 156 26.69 19.22 5.77
CA ASN A 156 28.05 19.13 6.32
C ASN A 156 27.98 18.93 7.84
N GLY A 157 28.32 17.73 8.32
CA GLY A 157 28.28 17.36 9.74
C GLY A 157 29.18 18.20 10.65
N GLN A 158 30.17 18.91 10.12
CA GLN A 158 30.97 19.85 10.92
C GLN A 158 30.16 21.11 11.30
N HIS A 159 29.30 21.59 10.40
CA HIS A 159 28.59 22.88 10.55
C HIS A 159 27.07 22.76 10.76
N GLY A 160 26.51 21.56 10.59
CA GLY A 160 25.09 21.29 10.65
C GLY A 160 24.32 21.78 9.42
N PRO A 161 23.01 21.53 9.39
CA PRO A 161 22.12 22.17 8.44
C PRO A 161 22.16 23.70 8.61
N LYS A 162 21.82 24.41 7.55
CA LYS A 162 21.61 25.86 7.53
C LYS A 162 20.24 26.16 6.95
N GLU A 163 19.72 27.37 7.14
CA GLU A 163 18.42 27.82 6.64
C GLU A 163 18.12 27.38 5.21
N ILE A 164 19.10 27.49 4.30
CA ILE A 164 18.92 27.03 2.91
C ILE A 164 18.77 25.50 2.76
N ASP A 165 19.36 24.69 3.64
CA ASP A 165 19.10 23.24 3.65
C ASP A 165 17.67 22.94 4.13
N TYR A 166 17.16 23.68 5.14
CA TYR A 166 15.76 23.58 5.59
C TYR A 166 14.80 24.01 4.49
N MET A 167 15.06 25.13 3.80
CA MET A 167 14.27 25.57 2.64
C MET A 167 14.26 24.52 1.53
N PHE A 168 15.41 23.93 1.17
CA PHE A 168 15.46 22.86 0.16
C PHE A 168 14.75 21.58 0.64
N ALA A 169 14.85 21.23 1.92
CA ALA A 169 14.12 20.09 2.49
C ALA A 169 12.61 20.31 2.40
N LYS A 170 12.11 21.48 2.82
CA LYS A 170 10.70 21.87 2.70
C LYS A 170 10.21 21.85 1.25
N VAL A 171 10.99 22.36 0.29
CA VAL A 171 10.65 22.25 -1.15
C VAL A 171 10.56 20.80 -1.63
N LEU A 172 11.44 19.90 -1.17
CA LEU A 172 11.32 18.46 -1.49
C LEU A 172 10.06 17.86 -0.84
N GLY A 173 9.83 18.21 0.43
CA GLY A 173 8.63 17.97 1.23
C GLY A 173 7.32 18.26 0.50
N ASP A 174 7.07 19.54 0.24
CA ASP A 174 5.87 20.11 -0.37
C ASP A 174 5.58 19.55 -1.77
N ASN A 175 6.62 19.15 -2.51
CA ASN A 175 6.48 18.55 -3.84
C ASN A 175 6.31 17.02 -3.82
N GLY A 176 6.24 16.39 -2.64
CA GLY A 176 6.10 14.93 -2.51
C GLY A 176 7.36 14.16 -2.95
N ILE A 177 8.52 14.82 -2.98
CA ILE A 177 9.76 14.27 -3.53
C ILE A 177 10.45 13.44 -2.46
N PRO A 178 10.58 12.11 -2.62
CA PRO A 178 11.20 11.26 -1.62
C PRO A 178 12.67 11.63 -1.46
N PHE A 179 13.08 12.03 -0.25
CA PHE A 179 14.46 12.41 0.01
C PHE A 179 15.02 11.82 1.31
N GLN A 180 16.34 11.72 1.42
CA GLN A 180 17.03 11.22 2.60
C GLN A 180 18.23 12.11 2.93
N VAL A 181 18.38 12.46 4.21
CA VAL A 181 19.47 13.33 4.66
C VAL A 181 20.75 12.53 4.86
N VAL A 182 21.86 13.07 4.36
CA VAL A 182 23.19 12.48 4.50
C VAL A 182 24.13 13.49 5.14
N LEU A 183 24.56 13.22 6.37
CA LEU A 183 25.66 13.98 6.96
C LEU A 183 26.98 13.57 6.29
N THR A 184 27.75 14.55 5.86
CA THR A 184 29.05 14.39 5.19
C THR A 184 30.14 15.09 5.99
N LYS A 185 31.40 14.66 5.82
CA LYS A 185 32.55 15.18 6.58
C LYS A 185 32.40 14.96 8.10
N CYS A 186 31.84 13.81 8.48
CA CYS A 186 31.81 13.33 9.87
C CYS A 186 33.15 12.66 10.24
N ASP A 187 34.27 13.26 9.84
CA ASP A 187 35.62 12.84 10.23
C ASP A 187 35.96 13.33 11.65
N LYS A 188 37.12 12.91 12.18
CA LYS A 188 37.54 13.00 13.60
C LYS A 188 37.45 14.39 14.26
N LYS A 189 37.22 15.47 13.50
CA LYS A 189 36.94 16.81 14.05
C LYS A 189 35.53 16.93 14.65
N CYS A 190 34.62 16.02 14.33
CA CYS A 190 33.30 15.92 14.95
C CYS A 190 33.36 14.84 16.05
N GLY A 191 33.41 15.25 17.32
CA GLY A 191 33.37 14.33 18.46
C GLY A 191 32.00 13.64 18.61
N PRO A 192 31.87 12.58 19.42
CA PRO A 192 30.62 11.81 19.55
C PRO A 192 29.39 12.67 19.89
N GLU A 193 29.52 13.57 20.87
CA GLU A 193 28.45 14.49 21.30
C GLU A 193 28.09 15.50 20.20
N ALA A 194 29.10 16.06 19.54
CA ALA A 194 28.90 16.97 18.42
C ALA A 194 28.21 16.27 17.23
N LEU A 195 28.53 14.99 16.99
CA LEU A 195 27.90 14.18 15.95
C LEU A 195 26.46 13.85 16.31
N GLN A 196 26.16 13.53 17.57
CA GLN A 196 24.78 13.31 18.03
C GLN A 196 23.93 14.56 17.81
N LYS A 197 24.38 15.72 18.31
CA LYS A 197 23.69 17.01 18.09
C LYS A 197 23.41 17.28 16.60
N ARG A 198 24.33 16.90 15.71
CA ARG A 198 24.19 17.08 14.26
C ARG A 198 23.22 16.10 13.61
N LEU A 199 23.02 14.93 14.21
CA LEU A 199 21.95 13.99 13.83
C LEU A 199 20.60 14.55 14.28
N ASP A 200 20.49 15.05 15.51
CA ASP A 200 19.27 15.65 16.05
C ASP A 200 18.86 16.91 15.25
N GLU A 201 19.81 17.79 14.90
CA GLU A 201 19.58 18.95 14.01
C GLU A 201 19.08 18.53 12.61
N ALA A 202 19.58 17.39 12.09
CA ALA A 202 19.21 16.85 10.79
C ALA A 202 17.88 16.06 10.82
N GLN A 203 17.49 15.52 11.98
CA GLN A 203 16.17 14.95 12.24
C GLN A 203 15.12 16.05 12.20
N LYS A 204 15.36 17.15 12.93
CA LYS A 204 14.47 18.33 12.92
C LYS A 204 14.23 18.86 11.50
N LEU A 205 15.26 18.84 10.65
CA LEU A 205 15.16 19.20 9.23
C LEU A 205 14.28 18.24 8.40
N VAL A 206 14.22 16.95 8.76
CA VAL A 206 13.30 15.98 8.13
C VAL A 206 11.88 16.21 8.63
N GLU A 207 11.69 16.40 9.93
CA GLU A 207 10.38 16.66 10.55
C GLU A 207 9.73 17.94 9.99
N GLU A 208 10.47 19.05 9.96
CA GLU A 208 10.03 20.34 9.39
C GLU A 208 9.78 20.30 7.88
N SER A 209 10.26 19.28 7.17
CA SER A 209 10.00 19.09 5.74
C SER A 209 8.68 18.37 5.44
N GLY A 210 8.03 17.76 6.45
CA GLY A 210 6.85 16.94 6.25
C GLY A 210 7.15 15.54 5.68
N ALA A 211 6.08 14.77 5.44
CA ALA A 211 6.09 13.31 5.29
C ALA A 211 6.82 12.72 4.05
N SER A 212 7.57 13.53 3.28
CA SER A 212 8.35 13.08 2.11
C SER A 212 9.81 12.73 2.46
N GLY A 213 10.29 13.09 3.65
CA GLY A 213 11.63 12.79 4.12
C GLY A 213 11.74 11.41 4.79
N TYR A 214 12.78 10.64 4.44
CA TYR A 214 13.13 9.42 5.17
C TYR A 214 13.82 9.77 6.49
N GLU A 215 13.23 9.31 7.61
CA GLU A 215 13.76 9.44 8.98
C GLU A 215 15.19 8.89 9.16
N GLU A 216 15.63 7.96 8.29
CA GLU A 216 16.98 7.41 8.34
C GLU A 216 18.04 8.42 7.87
N ILE A 217 18.74 9.02 8.82
CA ILE A 217 19.89 9.89 8.54
C ILE A 217 21.16 9.03 8.49
N ILE A 218 21.97 9.19 7.44
CA ILE A 218 23.24 8.45 7.29
C ILE A 218 24.42 9.41 7.44
N ALA A 219 25.33 9.12 8.37
CA ALA A 219 26.54 9.93 8.58
C ALA A 219 27.79 9.27 7.98
N THR A 220 28.47 10.02 7.11
CA THR A 220 29.54 9.53 6.24
C THR A 220 30.86 10.29 6.44
N SER A 221 31.96 9.54 6.40
CA SER A 221 33.32 10.07 6.35
C SER A 221 34.07 9.47 5.17
N THR A 222 34.62 10.33 4.30
CA THR A 222 35.43 9.91 3.14
C THR A 222 36.93 9.96 3.40
N LEU A 223 37.35 10.59 4.50
CA LEU A 223 38.76 10.78 4.88
C LEU A 223 39.23 9.79 5.96
N GLU A 224 38.32 9.22 6.75
CA GLU A 224 38.67 8.17 7.70
C GLU A 224 38.99 6.83 7.02
N LYS A 225 39.92 6.08 7.62
CA LYS A 225 40.26 4.71 7.21
C LYS A 225 39.01 3.83 7.29
N GLY A 226 38.67 3.19 6.17
CA GLY A 226 37.46 2.36 6.02
C GLY A 226 36.23 3.11 5.49
N MET A 227 36.33 4.41 5.20
CA MET A 227 35.24 5.27 4.69
C MET A 227 33.88 5.01 5.38
N PRO A 228 33.84 5.05 6.72
CA PRO A 228 32.71 4.54 7.47
C PRO A 228 31.42 5.34 7.22
N GLY A 229 30.30 4.61 7.10
CA GLY A 229 28.99 5.11 6.64
C GLY A 229 28.76 5.01 5.12
N VAL A 230 29.80 4.88 4.31
CA VAL A 230 29.64 4.83 2.84
C VAL A 230 28.96 3.53 2.37
N SER A 231 29.24 2.37 2.99
CA SER A 231 28.53 1.11 2.68
C SER A 231 27.04 1.17 3.06
N ASN A 232 26.68 1.84 4.17
CA ASN A 232 25.27 2.08 4.53
C ASN A 232 24.55 2.92 3.47
N LEU A 233 25.21 3.97 2.96
CA LEU A 233 24.67 4.80 1.88
C LEU A 233 24.51 4.02 0.57
N ARG A 234 25.48 3.17 0.18
CA ARG A 234 25.35 2.26 -0.97
C ARG A 234 24.14 1.35 -0.84
N TRP A 235 23.94 0.75 0.33
CA TRP A 235 22.78 -0.08 0.61
C TRP A 235 21.47 0.72 0.50
N SER A 236 21.40 1.93 1.07
CA SER A 236 20.19 2.76 0.97
C SER A 236 19.88 3.17 -0.48
N ILE A 237 20.90 3.44 -1.31
CA ILE A 237 20.73 3.70 -2.74
C ILE A 237 20.16 2.47 -3.46
N LEU A 238 20.67 1.26 -3.23
CA LEU A 238 20.09 0.05 -3.83
C LEU A 238 18.66 -0.20 -3.36
N ASN A 239 18.36 0.09 -2.09
CA ASN A 239 17.02 -0.01 -1.52
C ASN A 239 16.06 0.99 -2.19
N ALA A 240 16.47 2.24 -2.38
CA ALA A 240 15.71 3.27 -3.11
C ALA A 240 15.45 2.86 -4.58
N CYS A 241 16.43 2.24 -5.22
CA CYS A 241 16.30 1.73 -6.59
C CYS A 241 15.49 0.42 -6.72
N GLY A 242 15.06 -0.21 -5.62
CA GLY A 242 14.38 -1.50 -5.61
C GLY A 242 15.28 -2.71 -5.91
N LEU A 243 16.60 -2.53 -5.95
CA LEU A 243 17.59 -3.52 -6.39
C LEU A 243 18.04 -4.47 -5.27
N LYS A 244 17.10 -4.92 -4.42
CA LYS A 244 17.40 -5.79 -3.27
C LYS A 244 17.94 -7.15 -3.70
N GLN A 245 19.27 -7.33 -3.62
CA GLN A 245 19.93 -8.61 -3.83
C GLN A 245 19.80 -9.53 -2.60
N GLU A 246 18.62 -10.10 -2.40
CA GLU A 246 18.46 -11.37 -1.71
C GLU A 246 17.96 -12.44 -2.69
N LYS A 247 18.90 -12.98 -3.48
CA LYS A 247 18.80 -14.40 -3.85
C LYS A 247 18.94 -15.18 -2.55
N VAL A 248 17.80 -15.55 -1.97
CA VAL A 248 17.73 -16.40 -0.78
C VAL A 248 18.51 -17.67 -1.06
N SER A 249 19.66 -17.83 -0.41
CA SER A 249 20.45 -19.06 -0.54
C SER A 249 19.68 -20.18 0.13
N LEU A 250 19.30 -21.21 -0.63
CA LEU A 250 18.59 -22.40 -0.14
C LEU A 250 19.27 -23.00 1.10
N LYS A 251 20.60 -22.91 1.21
CA LYS A 251 21.36 -23.34 2.40
C LYS A 251 20.95 -22.62 3.69
N LYS A 252 20.60 -21.33 3.62
CA LYS A 252 20.22 -20.54 4.81
C LYS A 252 18.79 -20.82 5.25
N VAL A 253 17.91 -21.15 4.30
CA VAL A 253 16.55 -21.63 4.57
C VAL A 253 16.61 -23.03 5.21
N LEU A 254 17.38 -23.95 4.63
CA LEU A 254 17.56 -25.31 5.17
C LEU A 254 18.10 -25.29 6.61
N ALA A 255 19.14 -24.49 6.90
CA ALA A 255 19.66 -24.34 8.26
C ALA A 255 18.62 -23.79 9.26
N SER A 256 17.69 -22.92 8.82
CA SER A 256 16.59 -22.44 9.67
C SER A 256 15.51 -23.49 9.92
N PHE A 257 15.31 -24.43 8.99
CA PHE A 257 14.42 -25.58 9.20
C PHE A 257 15.04 -26.62 10.15
N GLU A 258 16.36 -26.82 10.11
CA GLU A 258 17.07 -27.74 11.03
C GLU A 258 17.00 -27.23 12.48
N GLY A 259 17.35 -25.96 12.74
CA GLY A 259 17.24 -25.38 14.09
C GLY A 259 15.80 -25.21 14.60
N ALA A 260 14.80 -25.13 13.71
CA ALA A 260 13.39 -25.19 14.08
C ALA A 260 12.96 -26.61 14.48
N LYS A 261 13.57 -27.65 13.88
CA LYS A 261 13.29 -29.06 14.18
C LYS A 261 13.73 -29.44 15.59
N GLU A 262 14.92 -29.03 16.01
CA GLU A 262 15.45 -29.28 17.37
C GLU A 262 14.54 -28.67 18.45
N LYS A 263 14.15 -27.40 18.30
CA LYS A 263 13.23 -26.73 19.24
C LYS A 263 11.81 -27.28 19.24
N PHE A 264 11.40 -27.94 18.17
CA PHE A 264 10.11 -28.63 18.12
C PHE A 264 10.18 -29.98 18.84
N GLN A 265 11.34 -30.66 18.76
CA GLN A 265 11.62 -31.92 19.44
C GLN A 265 11.67 -31.75 20.97
N GLU A 266 12.43 -30.77 21.48
CA GLU A 266 12.45 -30.45 22.93
C GLU A 266 11.05 -30.17 23.49
N LYS A 267 10.14 -29.64 22.65
CA LYS A 267 8.78 -29.29 23.05
C LYS A 267 7.79 -30.44 22.95
N THR A 268 8.06 -31.47 22.14
CA THR A 268 7.27 -32.71 22.14
C THR A 268 7.65 -33.62 23.30
N ASP A 269 8.94 -33.71 23.60
CA ASP A 269 9.47 -34.62 24.64
C ASP A 269 9.07 -34.14 26.06
N ALA A 270 8.72 -32.85 26.21
CA ALA A 270 8.19 -32.27 27.45
C ALA A 270 6.66 -32.42 27.65
N MET A 271 5.93 -32.99 26.68
CA MET A 271 4.46 -33.03 26.67
C MET A 271 3.88 -34.44 26.86
N GLU A 272 4.69 -35.39 27.31
CA GLU A 272 4.39 -36.82 27.38
C GLU A 272 3.79 -37.25 28.75
N PHE A 273 2.92 -36.42 29.34
CA PHE A 273 2.17 -36.78 30.56
C PHE A 273 0.72 -36.27 30.52
N VAL A 274 -0.19 -37.13 31.01
CA VAL A 274 -1.68 -37.06 31.00
C VAL A 274 -2.32 -37.65 29.74
N THR A 275 -2.99 -38.80 29.93
CA THR A 275 -3.72 -39.56 28.91
C THR A 275 -5.22 -39.66 29.24
N LYS A 276 -6.03 -39.85 28.19
CA LYS A 276 -7.14 -40.81 28.17
C LYS A 276 -6.92 -41.74 26.98
N GLU A 277 -7.16 -43.03 27.15
CA GLU A 277 -6.59 -44.07 26.26
C GLU A 277 -7.27 -44.22 24.89
N GLU A 278 -8.47 -43.69 24.67
CA GLU A 278 -9.23 -43.92 23.43
C GLU A 278 -8.82 -43.00 22.25
N ASP A 279 -8.13 -41.88 22.50
CA ASP A 279 -7.62 -40.99 21.44
C ASP A 279 -6.23 -41.38 20.93
N LEU A 280 -5.50 -42.27 21.63
CA LEU A 280 -4.11 -42.59 21.30
C LEU A 280 -3.97 -43.44 20.04
N GLU A 281 -4.74 -44.52 19.86
CA GLU A 281 -4.60 -45.40 18.69
C GLU A 281 -4.88 -44.65 17.37
N ALA A 282 -5.93 -43.84 17.33
CA ALA A 282 -6.28 -43.01 16.17
C ALA A 282 -5.24 -41.91 15.89
N TRP A 283 -4.55 -41.41 16.93
CA TRP A 283 -3.45 -40.45 16.78
C TRP A 283 -2.15 -41.13 16.36
N GLU A 284 -1.87 -42.34 16.84
CA GLU A 284 -0.69 -43.14 16.49
C GLU A 284 -0.75 -43.66 15.06
N GLU A 285 -1.88 -44.19 14.56
CA GLU A 285 -2.04 -44.54 13.14
C GLU A 285 -1.79 -43.33 12.23
N LYS A 286 -2.34 -42.17 12.61
CA LYS A 286 -2.20 -40.91 11.86
C LYS A 286 -0.75 -40.42 11.86
N LYS A 287 -0.05 -40.52 12.99
CA LYS A 287 1.39 -40.23 13.13
C LYS A 287 2.27 -41.22 12.37
N PHE A 288 1.90 -42.50 12.33
CA PHE A 288 2.62 -43.54 11.59
C PHE A 288 2.55 -43.27 10.08
N ALA A 289 1.36 -42.97 9.56
CA ALA A 289 1.17 -42.59 8.16
C ALA A 289 1.95 -41.32 7.77
N GLU A 290 2.00 -40.29 8.65
CA GLU A 290 2.81 -39.09 8.43
C GLU A 290 4.33 -39.40 8.43
N ARG A 291 4.81 -40.27 9.33
CA ARG A 291 6.22 -40.69 9.36
C ARG A 291 6.60 -41.47 8.10
N GLU A 292 5.78 -42.43 7.69
CA GLU A 292 6.02 -43.25 6.49
C GLU A 292 6.02 -42.40 5.20
N ALA A 293 5.13 -41.41 5.10
CA ALA A 293 5.11 -40.45 4.00
C ALA A 293 6.37 -39.56 3.99
N LEU A 294 6.85 -39.12 5.16
CA LEU A 294 8.07 -38.31 5.29
C LEU A 294 9.32 -39.11 4.92
N GLU A 295 9.39 -40.38 5.32
CA GLU A 295 10.51 -41.27 5.02
C GLU A 295 10.61 -41.58 3.51
N LYS A 296 9.48 -41.83 2.84
CA LYS A 296 9.41 -41.95 1.37
C LYS A 296 9.88 -40.68 0.64
N VAL A 297 9.65 -39.49 1.20
CA VAL A 297 10.16 -38.21 0.66
C VAL A 297 11.69 -38.08 0.88
N ILE A 298 12.20 -38.54 2.01
CA ILE A 298 13.65 -38.54 2.31
C ILE A 298 14.39 -39.54 1.40
N GLU A 299 13.85 -40.74 1.20
CA GLU A 299 14.33 -41.74 0.23
C GLU A 299 14.41 -41.16 -1.19
N ALA A 300 13.32 -40.53 -1.67
CA ALA A 300 13.29 -39.88 -2.98
C ALA A 300 14.32 -38.73 -3.09
N GLY A 301 14.56 -37.98 -2.00
CA GLY A 301 15.59 -36.95 -1.93
C GLY A 301 17.02 -37.51 -1.99
N LYS A 302 17.28 -38.63 -1.31
CA LYS A 302 18.57 -39.35 -1.37
C LYS A 302 18.83 -39.92 -2.77
N ALA A 303 17.82 -40.53 -3.40
CA ALA A 303 17.91 -41.04 -4.76
C ALA A 303 18.23 -39.93 -5.77
N ALA A 304 17.48 -38.81 -5.74
CA ALA A 304 17.73 -37.66 -6.60
C ALA A 304 19.11 -37.02 -6.37
N LYS A 305 19.63 -37.03 -5.14
CA LYS A 305 21.01 -36.59 -4.85
C LYS A 305 22.04 -37.52 -5.50
N LYS A 306 21.85 -38.84 -5.43
CA LYS A 306 22.74 -39.85 -6.02
C LYS A 306 22.76 -39.77 -7.55
N GLU A 307 21.60 -39.57 -8.18
CA GLU A 307 21.51 -39.29 -9.63
C GLU A 307 22.25 -37.99 -10.01
N ARG A 308 22.14 -36.94 -9.19
CA ARG A 308 22.79 -35.65 -9.43
C ARG A 308 24.31 -35.72 -9.28
N GLU A 309 24.82 -36.53 -8.36
CA GLU A 309 26.25 -36.80 -8.18
C GLU A 309 26.79 -37.69 -9.33
N ALA A 310 26.03 -38.68 -9.79
CA ALA A 310 26.38 -39.48 -10.98
C ALA A 310 26.39 -38.65 -12.27
N ALA A 311 25.40 -37.76 -12.47
CA ALA A 311 25.35 -36.85 -13.62
C ALA A 311 26.51 -35.84 -13.62
N ALA A 312 26.91 -35.34 -12.44
CA ALA A 312 28.07 -34.47 -12.31
C ALA A 312 29.39 -35.18 -12.63
N ALA A 313 29.52 -36.46 -12.26
CA ALA A 313 30.68 -37.29 -12.63
C ALA A 313 30.75 -37.61 -14.13
N ALA A 314 29.61 -37.59 -14.84
CA ALA A 314 29.51 -37.86 -16.28
C ALA A 314 29.75 -36.63 -17.19
N GLY A 315 29.99 -35.43 -16.65
CA GLY A 315 30.42 -34.27 -17.42
C GLY A 315 29.35 -33.60 -18.31
N LEU A 316 28.08 -33.96 -18.18
CA LEU A 316 26.98 -33.41 -18.99
C LEU A 316 26.46 -32.08 -18.40
N GLN A 317 26.61 -30.99 -19.16
CA GLN A 317 25.93 -29.72 -18.90
C GLN A 317 24.68 -29.60 -19.79
N GLU A 318 23.48 -29.59 -19.20
CA GLU A 318 22.42 -28.66 -19.65
C GLU A 318 21.27 -28.49 -18.63
N THR A 319 20.40 -27.52 -18.92
CA THR A 319 19.56 -26.81 -17.95
C THR A 319 18.06 -27.13 -18.05
N VAL A 320 17.59 -28.23 -17.45
CA VAL A 320 16.15 -28.43 -17.13
C VAL A 320 16.01 -29.21 -15.83
N GLY A 321 15.42 -28.63 -14.77
CA GLY A 321 15.19 -29.40 -13.54
C GLY A 321 14.57 -28.69 -12.34
N GLU A 322 14.73 -27.37 -12.20
CA GLU A 322 14.27 -26.66 -10.99
C GLU A 322 12.73 -26.56 -10.92
N ASP A 323 12.06 -26.26 -12.05
CA ASP A 323 10.60 -26.06 -12.09
C ASP A 323 9.78 -27.33 -11.76
N ARG A 324 10.24 -28.53 -12.19
CA ARG A 324 9.53 -29.80 -11.88
C ARG A 324 9.62 -30.16 -10.40
N ILE A 325 10.68 -29.74 -9.71
CA ILE A 325 10.87 -30.00 -8.27
C ILE A 325 10.03 -29.00 -7.46
N VAL A 326 10.05 -27.71 -7.83
CA VAL A 326 9.19 -26.68 -7.22
C VAL A 326 7.71 -27.00 -7.42
N ALA A 327 7.29 -27.42 -8.62
CA ALA A 327 5.90 -27.81 -8.89
C ALA A 327 5.45 -29.02 -8.05
N LYS A 328 6.30 -30.05 -7.87
CA LYS A 328 6.00 -31.19 -7.00
C LYS A 328 5.91 -30.79 -5.52
N ALA A 329 6.83 -29.95 -5.03
CA ALA A 329 6.81 -29.48 -3.65
C ALA A 329 5.58 -28.59 -3.35
N MET A 330 5.22 -27.71 -4.28
CA MET A 330 4.02 -26.87 -4.17
C MET A 330 2.73 -27.70 -4.23
N ALA A 331 2.66 -28.74 -5.07
CA ALA A 331 1.52 -29.65 -5.12
C ALA A 331 1.36 -30.49 -3.84
N ALA A 332 2.49 -30.96 -3.26
CA ALA A 332 2.48 -31.67 -1.98
C ALA A 332 2.04 -30.76 -0.82
N LYS A 333 2.52 -29.50 -0.80
CA LYS A 333 2.06 -28.50 0.17
C LYS A 333 0.56 -28.23 0.03
N ARG A 334 0.07 -28.03 -1.19
CA ARG A 334 -1.34 -27.74 -1.46
C ARG A 334 -2.28 -28.84 -0.96
N LYS A 335 -1.93 -30.12 -1.19
CA LYS A 335 -2.67 -31.27 -0.65
C LYS A 335 -2.66 -31.34 0.87
N ARG A 336 -1.58 -30.90 1.53
CA ARG A 336 -1.50 -30.82 2.99
C ARG A 336 -2.41 -29.71 3.52
N ASP A 337 -2.36 -28.53 2.91
CA ASP A 337 -3.17 -27.38 3.29
C ASP A 337 -4.68 -27.64 3.06
N GLU A 338 -5.04 -28.31 1.95
CA GLU A 338 -6.41 -28.77 1.65
C GLU A 338 -6.91 -29.84 2.65
N ALA A 339 -6.07 -30.80 3.03
CA ALA A 339 -6.41 -31.80 4.04
C ALA A 339 -6.59 -31.19 5.44
N SER A 340 -5.77 -30.20 5.82
CA SER A 340 -5.96 -29.48 7.08
C SER A 340 -7.22 -28.61 7.09
N ALA A 341 -7.60 -28.00 5.96
CA ALA A 341 -8.81 -27.20 5.85
C ALA A 341 -10.09 -28.05 6.02
N ALA A 342 -10.17 -29.19 5.32
CA ALA A 342 -11.32 -30.10 5.43
C ALA A 342 -11.52 -30.65 6.85
N VAL A 343 -10.41 -30.91 7.58
CA VAL A 343 -10.47 -31.37 8.97
C VAL A 343 -10.91 -30.26 9.94
N MET A 344 -10.58 -28.98 9.68
CA MET A 344 -11.15 -27.87 10.45
C MET A 344 -12.65 -27.71 10.18
N GLU A 345 -13.08 -27.84 8.93
CA GLU A 345 -14.49 -27.72 8.54
C GLU A 345 -15.35 -28.83 9.17
N GLU A 346 -14.82 -30.06 9.23
CA GLU A 346 -15.47 -31.17 9.94
C GLU A 346 -15.47 -30.98 11.46
N ALA A 347 -14.42 -30.40 12.06
CA ALA A 347 -14.38 -30.09 13.49
C ALA A 347 -15.42 -29.02 13.89
N VAL A 348 -15.49 -27.92 13.14
CA VAL A 348 -16.47 -26.84 13.38
C VAL A 348 -17.91 -27.35 13.26
N SER A 349 -18.18 -28.30 12.35
CA SER A 349 -19.51 -28.92 12.19
C SER A 349 -19.98 -29.78 13.36
N LYS A 350 -19.10 -30.10 14.33
CA LYS A 350 -19.40 -30.97 15.48
C LYS A 350 -19.52 -30.23 16.82
N GLU A 351 -19.25 -28.93 16.88
CA GLU A 351 -19.39 -28.11 18.11
C GLU A 351 -20.75 -27.39 18.24
N GLU A 352 -21.58 -27.29 17.17
CA GLU A 352 -22.92 -26.67 17.25
C GLU A 352 -24.06 -27.69 17.49
N VAL A 353 -24.13 -28.31 18.68
CA VAL A 353 -25.34 -29.05 19.13
C VAL A 353 -25.68 -28.79 20.61
N SER A 354 -26.60 -27.84 20.84
CA SER A 354 -27.45 -27.68 22.05
C SER A 354 -26.78 -27.29 23.39
N PRO A 355 -27.54 -26.77 24.40
CA PRO A 355 -29.01 -26.66 24.49
C PRO A 355 -29.58 -25.29 24.93
N GLU A 356 -30.54 -24.76 24.18
CA GLU A 356 -31.63 -23.92 24.75
C GLU A 356 -32.97 -24.27 24.07
N ARG A 357 -33.68 -25.24 24.65
CA ARG A 357 -35.10 -25.53 24.34
C ARG A 357 -35.79 -26.29 25.48
N GLU A 358 -35.96 -25.59 26.60
CA GLU A 358 -37.12 -25.83 27.48
C GLU A 358 -38.00 -24.56 27.48
N VAL A 359 -39.24 -24.71 27.96
CA VAL A 359 -40.31 -23.70 28.00
C VAL A 359 -41.17 -23.58 26.72
N ARG A 360 -42.42 -24.05 26.88
CA ARG A 360 -43.64 -23.85 26.05
C ARG A 360 -43.88 -24.77 24.84
N GLU A 361 -44.46 -25.92 25.15
CA GLU A 361 -45.65 -26.39 24.43
C GLU A 361 -46.61 -27.09 25.42
N ALA A 362 -47.71 -26.42 25.79
CA ALA A 362 -48.90 -27.02 26.41
C ALA A 362 -50.03 -25.97 26.54
N VAL A 363 -51.27 -26.41 26.30
CA VAL A 363 -52.55 -25.72 26.56
C VAL A 363 -52.82 -24.43 25.75
N LEU A 364 -53.53 -24.58 24.62
CA LEU A 364 -54.95 -24.21 24.54
C LEU A 364 -55.55 -24.81 23.26
N ASP A 365 -56.55 -25.68 23.44
CA ASP A 365 -57.52 -26.08 22.42
C ASP A 365 -58.86 -25.45 22.81
N GLU A 366 -59.60 -24.86 21.86
CA GLU A 366 -61.05 -25.01 21.74
C GLU A 366 -61.65 -24.21 20.56
N SER A 367 -62.44 -24.91 19.73
CA SER A 367 -63.51 -24.39 18.86
C SER A 367 -63.10 -23.52 17.63
N SER A 368 -63.84 -23.46 16.52
CA SER A 368 -64.88 -24.32 15.90
C SER A 368 -65.17 -23.79 14.47
N GLY A 369 -65.87 -24.54 13.60
CA GLY A 369 -66.63 -23.94 12.50
C GLY A 369 -66.29 -24.36 11.06
N GLU A 370 -67.27 -25.02 10.43
CA GLU A 370 -67.40 -25.47 9.04
C GLU A 370 -67.35 -24.34 7.98
N ASN A 371 -66.88 -24.61 6.74
CA ASN A 371 -67.79 -24.86 5.59
C ASN A 371 -67.16 -25.02 4.18
N SER A 372 -67.77 -25.96 3.43
CA SER A 372 -68.02 -26.06 1.96
C SER A 372 -67.11 -25.48 0.85
N SER A 373 -66.86 -26.34 -0.15
CA SER A 373 -66.44 -26.14 -1.56
C SER A 373 -67.44 -25.31 -2.42
N PRO A 374 -67.34 -25.18 -3.79
CA PRO A 374 -66.36 -25.69 -4.77
C PRO A 374 -65.93 -24.70 -5.92
N GLU A 375 -65.25 -25.23 -6.94
CA GLU A 375 -64.92 -24.60 -8.25
C GLU A 375 -66.14 -24.08 -9.05
N PRO A 376 -65.87 -23.35 -10.17
CA PRO A 376 -66.53 -23.75 -11.43
C PRO A 376 -65.59 -23.80 -12.67
N THR A 377 -65.91 -24.73 -13.58
CA THR A 377 -65.29 -24.88 -14.92
C THR A 377 -66.26 -24.50 -16.05
N VAL A 378 -65.81 -23.68 -17.01
CA VAL A 378 -66.48 -23.46 -18.33
C VAL A 378 -65.43 -23.51 -19.46
N ARG A 379 -65.81 -23.27 -20.72
CA ARG A 379 -65.64 -24.27 -21.80
C ARG A 379 -65.72 -23.67 -23.23
N THR A 380 -65.39 -24.49 -24.24
CA THR A 380 -65.59 -24.27 -25.71
C THR A 380 -64.59 -23.35 -26.43
N GLY A 381 -64.20 -23.56 -27.70
CA GLY A 381 -64.40 -24.74 -28.58
C GLY A 381 -64.05 -24.51 -30.09
N GLY A 382 -63.77 -25.60 -30.83
CA GLY A 382 -63.67 -25.64 -32.31
C GLY A 382 -62.24 -25.58 -32.91
N ARG A 383 -61.91 -26.14 -34.10
CA ARG A 383 -62.62 -27.03 -35.06
C ARG A 383 -61.61 -27.82 -35.95
N ARG A 384 -61.88 -29.11 -36.22
CA ARG A 384 -61.68 -29.93 -37.46
C ARG A 384 -60.31 -29.89 -38.20
N ARG A 385 -59.52 -31.00 -38.26
CA ARG A 385 -59.55 -32.20 -39.18
C ARG A 385 -58.88 -31.95 -40.59
N PRO A 386 -58.51 -32.97 -41.41
CA PRO A 386 -57.57 -34.09 -41.17
C PRO A 386 -56.68 -34.43 -42.41
N VAL A 387 -55.65 -35.28 -42.30
CA VAL A 387 -55.21 -36.19 -43.41
C VAL A 387 -54.69 -37.51 -42.82
N ASP A 388 -55.12 -38.63 -43.40
CA ASP A 388 -54.70 -40.02 -43.15
C ASP A 388 -53.20 -40.26 -43.48
N VAL A 389 -52.50 -41.29 -43.00
CA VAL A 389 -52.78 -42.73 -43.16
C VAL A 389 -52.13 -43.53 -42.02
N ASP A 390 -52.90 -44.47 -41.47
CA ASP A 390 -52.45 -45.36 -40.40
C ASP A 390 -51.87 -46.71 -40.91
N ASN A 391 -50.92 -47.24 -40.15
CA ASN A 391 -50.65 -48.67 -39.93
C ASN A 391 -50.53 -49.65 -41.13
N ARG A 392 -49.29 -50.07 -41.40
CA ARG A 392 -48.77 -51.44 -41.08
C ARG A 392 -47.60 -51.84 -42.00
N ARG A 393 -46.39 -51.98 -41.43
CA ARG A 393 -45.69 -53.29 -41.31
C ARG A 393 -44.21 -53.15 -40.89
N ARG A 394 -43.82 -54.07 -40.00
CA ARG A 394 -42.51 -54.74 -39.92
C ARG A 394 -41.28 -53.89 -39.54
N THR A 395 -40.95 -53.98 -38.25
CA THR A 395 -39.68 -54.62 -37.81
C THR A 395 -38.58 -54.77 -38.88
N ARG A 396 -37.79 -53.70 -39.09
CA ARG A 396 -36.37 -53.68 -39.53
C ARG A 396 -35.94 -52.21 -39.67
N GLY A 397 -35.25 -51.65 -38.67
CA GLY A 397 -34.79 -50.25 -38.75
C GLY A 397 -34.06 -49.67 -37.55
N LEU A 398 -34.41 -50.03 -36.30
CA LEU A 398 -33.76 -49.47 -35.09
C LEU A 398 -32.56 -50.30 -34.59
N HIS A 399 -31.66 -50.68 -35.50
CA HIS A 399 -30.38 -51.33 -35.15
C HIS A 399 -29.15 -50.75 -35.88
N THR A 400 -29.30 -49.57 -36.50
CA THR A 400 -28.26 -48.92 -37.33
C THR A 400 -27.83 -47.53 -36.86
N ILE A 401 -28.31 -47.05 -35.71
CA ILE A 401 -27.89 -45.76 -35.13
C ILE A 401 -27.01 -45.94 -33.89
N GLU A 402 -27.38 -46.78 -32.91
CA GLU A 402 -26.55 -47.02 -31.72
C GLU A 402 -25.16 -47.62 -32.04
N HIS A 403 -25.08 -48.46 -33.09
CA HIS A 403 -23.80 -49.03 -33.54
C HIS A 403 -22.84 -48.04 -34.22
N ARG A 404 -23.29 -46.84 -34.63
CA ARG A 404 -22.40 -45.80 -35.19
C ARG A 404 -21.73 -44.95 -34.10
N VAL A 405 -22.39 -44.75 -32.96
CA VAL A 405 -21.79 -44.02 -31.82
C VAL A 405 -20.74 -44.90 -31.10
N SER A 406 -21.02 -46.19 -30.90
CA SER A 406 -20.09 -47.13 -30.24
C SER A 406 -18.80 -47.42 -31.04
N ARG A 407 -18.82 -47.34 -32.39
CA ARG A 407 -17.61 -47.45 -33.22
C ARG A 407 -16.76 -46.17 -33.27
N ALA A 408 -17.37 -45.00 -33.07
CA ALA A 408 -16.62 -43.75 -32.97
C ALA A 408 -15.79 -43.70 -31.67
N THR A 409 -16.41 -44.02 -30.53
CA THR A 409 -15.73 -44.00 -29.21
C THR A 409 -14.63 -45.06 -29.09
N SER A 410 -14.85 -46.29 -29.58
CA SER A 410 -13.84 -47.36 -29.53
C SER A 410 -12.63 -47.13 -30.45
N THR A 411 -12.77 -46.35 -31.52
CA THR A 411 -11.65 -45.98 -32.42
C THR A 411 -10.80 -44.85 -31.82
N ILE A 412 -11.42 -43.92 -31.08
CA ILE A 412 -10.72 -42.88 -30.32
C ILE A 412 -9.90 -43.51 -29.19
N SER A 413 -10.49 -44.42 -28.40
CA SER A 413 -9.78 -45.09 -27.29
C SER A 413 -8.60 -45.97 -27.74
N LYS A 414 -8.60 -46.48 -28.98
CA LYS A 414 -7.46 -47.26 -29.53
C LYS A 414 -6.37 -46.43 -30.21
N ARG A 415 -6.63 -45.16 -30.56
CA ARG A 415 -5.56 -44.24 -31.04
C ARG A 415 -4.76 -43.62 -29.90
N LEU A 416 -5.32 -43.51 -28.69
CA LEU A 416 -4.63 -42.98 -27.50
C LEU A 416 -3.61 -43.95 -26.87
N TYR A 417 -3.51 -45.19 -27.37
CA TYR A 417 -2.58 -46.23 -26.87
C TYR A 417 -1.37 -46.51 -27.78
N LYS A 418 -1.04 -45.61 -28.72
CA LYS A 418 0.27 -45.56 -29.39
C LYS A 418 0.96 -44.24 -29.07
N GLY A 419 2.20 -44.34 -28.60
CA GLY A 419 2.92 -43.25 -27.95
C GLY A 419 3.44 -42.18 -28.90
N GLU A 420 2.61 -41.18 -29.22
CA GLU A 420 3.07 -39.86 -29.67
C GLU A 420 2.70 -38.81 -28.62
N ARG A 421 3.66 -38.48 -27.74
CA ARG A 421 3.53 -37.36 -26.80
C ARG A 421 3.66 -36.04 -27.56
N ARG A 422 2.55 -35.50 -28.05
CA ARG A 422 2.45 -34.05 -28.26
C ARG A 422 2.02 -33.40 -26.95
N SER A 423 2.95 -32.69 -26.32
CA SER A 423 2.69 -31.91 -25.11
C SER A 423 1.76 -30.75 -25.45
N ILE A 424 0.49 -30.86 -25.07
CA ILE A 424 -0.38 -29.71 -24.89
C ILE A 424 -0.02 -29.13 -23.52
N ASP A 425 0.55 -27.93 -23.49
CA ASP A 425 0.93 -27.26 -22.24
C ASP A 425 -0.32 -26.81 -21.47
N ILE A 426 -0.68 -27.59 -20.45
CA ILE A 426 -1.74 -27.27 -19.48
C ILE A 426 -1.20 -26.30 -18.38
N GLN A 427 0.08 -25.91 -18.44
CA GLN A 427 0.76 -25.15 -17.38
C GLN A 427 0.62 -23.61 -17.45
N ASN A 428 -0.31 -23.06 -18.24
CA ASN A 428 -0.47 -21.60 -18.31
C ASN A 428 -1.91 -21.06 -18.46
N THR A 429 -2.91 -21.80 -17.99
CA THR A 429 -4.16 -21.16 -17.56
C THR A 429 -3.94 -20.52 -16.20
N PRO A 430 -4.02 -19.19 -16.03
CA PRO A 430 -4.09 -18.61 -14.70
C PRO A 430 -5.30 -19.21 -13.97
N MET A 431 -5.23 -19.35 -12.64
CA MET A 431 -6.46 -19.56 -11.87
C MET A 431 -7.29 -18.27 -11.99
N SER A 432 -8.19 -18.26 -12.96
CA SER A 432 -9.15 -17.19 -13.14
C SER A 432 -9.99 -17.08 -11.88
N ASP A 433 -10.19 -15.86 -11.39
CA ASP A 433 -11.26 -15.61 -10.42
C ASP A 433 -12.57 -16.12 -11.03
N ARG A 434 -13.24 -17.04 -10.32
CA ARG A 434 -14.48 -17.67 -10.78
C ARG A 434 -15.68 -16.75 -10.59
N TYR A 435 -15.54 -15.67 -9.82
CA TYR A 435 -16.56 -14.65 -9.61
C TYR A 435 -16.44 -13.51 -10.63
N SER A 436 -16.49 -13.83 -11.92
CA SER A 436 -16.53 -12.83 -12.99
C SER A 436 -17.90 -12.13 -13.15
N PHE A 437 -18.92 -12.60 -12.43
CA PHE A 437 -20.27 -12.03 -12.41
C PHE A 437 -20.44 -11.01 -11.27
N SER A 438 -21.27 -9.99 -11.49
CA SER A 438 -21.59 -8.97 -10.47
C SER A 438 -22.28 -9.61 -9.27
N LEU A 439 -21.83 -9.27 -8.06
CA LEU A 439 -22.52 -9.61 -6.81
C LEU A 439 -23.68 -8.65 -6.50
N THR A 440 -23.74 -7.53 -7.22
CA THR A 440 -24.80 -6.51 -7.10
C THR A 440 -25.72 -6.63 -8.30
N THR A 441 -26.93 -7.13 -8.08
CA THR A 441 -27.96 -7.38 -9.11
C THR A 441 -29.27 -6.72 -8.72
N PHE A 442 -30.13 -6.45 -9.71
CA PHE A 442 -31.46 -5.91 -9.49
C PHE A 442 -32.40 -6.97 -8.89
N SER A 443 -33.11 -6.60 -7.83
CA SER A 443 -34.27 -7.34 -7.34
C SER A 443 -35.44 -7.28 -8.34
N PRO A 444 -36.45 -8.15 -8.21
CA PRO A 444 -37.70 -8.03 -8.98
C PRO A 444 -38.42 -6.68 -8.80
N SER A 445 -38.13 -5.96 -7.71
CA SER A 445 -38.64 -4.61 -7.41
C SER A 445 -37.75 -3.47 -7.93
N GLY A 446 -36.70 -3.77 -8.70
CA GLY A 446 -35.79 -2.77 -9.28
C GLY A 446 -34.76 -2.18 -8.31
N LYS A 447 -34.60 -2.76 -7.11
CA LYS A 447 -33.61 -2.30 -6.11
C LYS A 447 -32.28 -3.02 -6.25
N LEU A 448 -31.20 -2.36 -5.84
CA LEU A 448 -29.85 -2.94 -5.77
C LEU A 448 -29.52 -3.24 -4.30
N GLY A 449 -29.91 -4.42 -3.81
CA GLY A 449 -29.89 -4.73 -2.37
C GLY A 449 -28.52 -4.57 -1.69
N GLN A 450 -27.42 -4.86 -2.39
CA GLN A 450 -26.06 -4.62 -1.87
C GLN A 450 -25.76 -3.14 -1.59
N ILE A 451 -26.36 -2.21 -2.34
CA ILE A 451 -26.24 -0.76 -2.11
C ILE A 451 -27.10 -0.36 -0.90
N ASP A 452 -28.32 -0.89 -0.78
CA ASP A 452 -29.18 -0.68 0.40
C ASP A 452 -28.49 -1.18 1.69
N HIS A 453 -27.81 -2.32 1.64
CA HIS A 453 -27.01 -2.85 2.76
C HIS A 453 -25.76 -1.99 3.07
N ALA A 454 -25.08 -1.49 2.04
CA ALA A 454 -23.96 -0.56 2.24
C ALA A 454 -24.44 0.76 2.88
N LEU A 455 -25.58 1.30 2.47
CA LEU A 455 -26.22 2.47 3.09
C LEU A 455 -26.67 2.19 4.54
N ALA A 456 -27.13 0.98 4.85
CA ALA A 456 -27.40 0.59 6.24
C ALA A 456 -26.12 0.59 7.11
N ALA A 457 -24.98 0.15 6.56
CA ALA A 457 -23.69 0.24 7.24
C ALA A 457 -23.20 1.69 7.41
N VAL A 458 -23.49 2.59 6.45
CA VAL A 458 -23.27 4.04 6.61
C VAL A 458 -24.11 4.59 7.75
N ASN A 459 -25.41 4.27 7.80
CA ASN A 459 -26.34 4.76 8.81
C ASN A 459 -26.06 4.19 10.22
N ALA A 460 -25.39 3.04 10.33
CA ALA A 460 -24.84 2.55 11.61
C ALA A 460 -23.52 3.24 12.00
N GLY A 461 -22.85 3.91 11.06
CA GLY A 461 -21.57 4.58 11.28
C GLY A 461 -21.68 5.87 12.10
N VAL A 462 -20.56 6.23 12.75
CA VAL A 462 -20.41 7.46 13.54
C VAL A 462 -20.75 8.71 12.73
N THR A 463 -21.44 9.67 13.35
CA THR A 463 -21.93 10.90 12.70
C THR A 463 -20.78 11.77 12.21
N SER A 464 -20.86 12.19 10.95
CA SER A 464 -19.98 13.17 10.32
C SER A 464 -20.82 14.21 9.59
N LEU A 465 -20.39 15.47 9.57
CA LEU A 465 -21.14 16.56 8.95
C LEU A 465 -20.23 17.57 8.26
N GLY A 466 -20.83 18.41 7.42
CA GLY A 466 -20.14 19.49 6.72
C GLY A 466 -21.03 20.70 6.52
N ILE A 467 -20.45 21.89 6.60
CA ILE A 467 -21.14 23.19 6.50
C ILE A 467 -20.29 24.11 5.61
N LYS A 468 -20.91 24.66 4.56
CA LYS A 468 -20.30 25.66 3.68
C LYS A 468 -20.64 27.07 4.16
N ALA A 469 -19.61 27.80 4.56
CA ALA A 469 -19.61 29.22 4.87
C ALA A 469 -19.46 30.08 3.60
N THR A 470 -19.53 31.40 3.77
CA THR A 470 -19.16 32.42 2.76
C THR A 470 -17.70 32.31 2.33
N ASN A 471 -16.80 32.13 3.30
CA ASN A 471 -15.34 32.17 3.18
C ASN A 471 -14.66 30.83 3.52
N GLY A 472 -15.38 29.72 3.41
CA GLY A 472 -14.80 28.40 3.65
C GLY A 472 -15.80 27.26 3.81
N ILE A 473 -15.30 26.10 4.24
CA ILE A 473 -16.07 24.92 4.64
C ILE A 473 -15.47 24.34 5.91
N VAL A 474 -16.32 23.94 6.85
CA VAL A 474 -15.94 23.03 7.93
C VAL A 474 -16.51 21.64 7.65
N ILE A 475 -15.73 20.60 7.95
CA ILE A 475 -16.21 19.22 8.14
C ILE A 475 -15.80 18.73 9.52
N ALA A 476 -16.70 18.05 10.21
CA ALA A 476 -16.51 17.61 11.58
C ALA A 476 -17.07 16.20 11.80
N THR A 477 -16.52 15.47 12.77
CA THR A 477 -16.97 14.11 13.12
C THR A 477 -16.68 13.78 14.58
N GLU A 478 -17.56 12.99 15.20
CA GLU A 478 -17.23 12.24 16.42
C GLU A 478 -16.10 11.23 16.13
N LYS A 479 -15.21 11.05 17.10
CA LYS A 479 -14.06 10.14 17.09
C LYS A 479 -14.23 9.08 18.19
N LYS A 480 -15.11 8.10 17.93
CA LYS A 480 -15.42 7.03 18.87
C LYS A 480 -14.29 5.99 18.94
N THR A 481 -13.54 5.95 20.04
CA THR A 481 -12.62 4.84 20.34
C THR A 481 -13.38 3.69 21.00
N THR A 482 -13.02 2.45 20.68
CA THR A 482 -13.65 1.24 21.28
C THR A 482 -13.01 0.82 22.60
N SER A 483 -11.85 1.39 22.94
CA SER A 483 -11.12 1.15 24.18
C SER A 483 -10.20 2.34 24.50
N PRO A 484 -10.05 2.74 25.77
CA PRO A 484 -9.09 3.77 26.18
C PRO A 484 -7.63 3.35 25.99
N LEU A 485 -7.37 2.07 25.70
CA LEU A 485 -6.03 1.56 25.38
C LEU A 485 -5.63 1.80 23.92
N ILE A 486 -6.51 2.37 23.10
CA ILE A 486 -6.24 2.69 21.69
C ILE A 486 -5.60 4.09 21.62
N GLU A 487 -4.43 4.18 21.00
CA GLU A 487 -3.80 5.45 20.64
C GLU A 487 -4.65 6.19 19.60
N SER A 488 -5.59 7.01 20.07
CA SER A 488 -6.58 7.74 19.26
C SER A 488 -5.94 8.59 18.14
N GLN A 489 -4.73 9.09 18.38
CA GLN A 489 -3.94 9.87 17.42
C GLN A 489 -3.65 9.10 16.10
N THR A 490 -3.59 7.77 16.15
CA THR A 490 -3.33 6.92 14.96
C THR A 490 -4.57 6.69 14.08
N LEU A 491 -5.76 7.04 14.57
CA LEU A 491 -7.04 6.84 13.87
C LEU A 491 -7.57 8.19 13.36
N GLU A 492 -7.25 8.54 12.12
CA GLU A 492 -7.83 9.70 11.46
C GLU A 492 -9.17 9.36 10.79
N LYS A 493 -10.20 10.15 11.04
CA LYS A 493 -11.46 10.13 10.27
C LYS A 493 -11.52 11.27 9.25
N ILE A 494 -10.90 12.40 9.55
CA ILE A 494 -10.71 13.53 8.64
C ILE A 494 -9.29 13.50 8.09
N THR A 495 -9.16 13.53 6.76
CA THR A 495 -7.88 13.37 6.06
C THR A 495 -7.77 14.31 4.85
N ARG A 496 -6.57 14.88 4.65
CA ARG A 496 -6.23 15.72 3.50
C ARG A 496 -5.97 14.89 2.23
N ILE A 497 -6.53 15.32 1.08
CA ILE A 497 -6.27 14.70 -0.24
C ILE A 497 -5.36 15.57 -1.12
N THR A 498 -5.58 16.89 -1.16
CA THR A 498 -4.76 17.88 -1.88
C THR A 498 -4.47 19.08 -0.94
N PRO A 499 -3.71 20.12 -1.35
CA PRO A 499 -3.59 21.36 -0.56
C PRO A 499 -4.91 22.04 -0.23
N ASP A 500 -5.95 21.82 -1.02
CA ASP A 500 -7.20 22.59 -0.99
C ASP A 500 -8.45 21.71 -0.89
N ILE A 501 -8.28 20.40 -0.70
CA ILE A 501 -9.34 19.40 -0.56
C ILE A 501 -9.02 18.41 0.56
N GLY A 502 -9.98 18.20 1.45
CA GLY A 502 -10.00 17.14 2.44
C GLY A 502 -11.33 16.40 2.48
N ILE A 503 -11.36 15.30 3.24
CA ILE A 503 -12.46 14.34 3.22
C ILE A 503 -12.72 13.76 4.61
N VAL A 504 -13.98 13.48 4.90
CA VAL A 504 -14.44 12.72 6.08
C VAL A 504 -15.46 11.65 5.65
N TYR A 505 -15.72 10.66 6.49
CA TYR A 505 -16.61 9.55 6.17
C TYR A 505 -17.51 9.08 7.33
N SER A 506 -18.59 8.39 6.98
CA SER A 506 -19.36 7.54 7.90
C SER A 506 -19.54 6.15 7.28
N GLY A 507 -19.44 5.11 8.10
CA GLY A 507 -19.45 3.70 7.69
C GLY A 507 -18.14 2.97 8.00
N MET A 508 -17.65 2.14 7.09
CA MET A 508 -16.49 1.26 7.25
C MET A 508 -15.13 1.98 7.06
N GLY A 509 -14.38 2.18 8.15
CA GLY A 509 -13.04 2.80 8.10
C GLY A 509 -12.00 2.13 7.17
N PRO A 510 -11.93 0.80 7.06
CA PRO A 510 -11.02 0.13 6.12
C PRO A 510 -11.31 0.47 4.65
N ASP A 511 -12.59 0.58 4.28
CA ASP A 511 -13.04 0.96 2.93
C ASP A 511 -12.66 2.43 2.64
N PHE A 512 -12.88 3.33 3.62
CA PHE A 512 -12.46 4.73 3.52
C PHE A 512 -10.96 4.88 3.25
N ARG A 513 -10.10 4.17 4.00
CA ARG A 513 -8.63 4.26 3.82
C ARG A 513 -8.20 3.89 2.40
N ILE A 514 -8.81 2.85 1.82
CA ILE A 514 -8.53 2.43 0.44
C ILE A 514 -9.00 3.49 -0.57
N LEU A 515 -10.13 4.16 -0.32
CA LEU A 515 -10.62 5.23 -1.17
C LEU A 515 -9.74 6.49 -1.06
N VAL A 516 -9.22 6.83 0.12
CA VAL A 516 -8.25 7.93 0.31
C VAL A 516 -6.98 7.71 -0.52
N ASP A 517 -6.41 6.50 -0.50
CA ASP A 517 -5.20 6.18 -1.28
C ASP A 517 -5.45 6.26 -2.80
N LYS A 518 -6.63 5.81 -3.26
CA LYS A 518 -7.05 5.93 -4.67
C LYS A 518 -7.27 7.39 -5.06
N ALA A 519 -7.98 8.18 -4.24
CA ALA A 519 -8.26 9.59 -4.46
C ALA A 519 -6.97 10.41 -4.56
N ARG A 520 -6.03 10.22 -3.62
CA ARG A 520 -4.70 10.85 -3.65
C ARG A 520 -3.94 10.50 -4.92
N LYS A 521 -4.01 9.25 -5.38
CA LYS A 521 -3.38 8.81 -6.64
C LYS A 521 -4.02 9.45 -7.87
N GLN A 522 -5.35 9.53 -7.92
CA GLN A 522 -6.09 10.20 -9.01
C GLN A 522 -5.79 11.70 -9.05
N ALA A 523 -5.76 12.38 -7.91
CA ALA A 523 -5.39 13.79 -7.83
C ALA A 523 -3.97 14.08 -8.34
N HIS A 524 -3.00 13.19 -8.07
CA HIS A 524 -1.67 13.30 -8.65
C HIS A 524 -1.63 12.94 -10.14
N GLN A 525 -2.48 12.04 -10.63
CA GLN A 525 -2.61 11.77 -12.07
C GLN A 525 -3.12 13.02 -12.82
N TYR A 526 -4.11 13.72 -12.27
CA TYR A 526 -4.58 15.00 -12.81
C TYR A 526 -3.45 16.05 -12.80
N LYS A 527 -2.75 16.22 -11.67
CA LYS A 527 -1.60 17.15 -11.55
C LYS A 527 -0.46 16.83 -12.52
N ASN A 528 -0.19 15.56 -12.81
CA ASN A 528 0.83 15.16 -13.77
C ASN A 528 0.46 15.46 -15.23
N ILE A 529 -0.83 15.71 -15.51
CA ILE A 529 -1.32 16.05 -16.86
C ILE A 529 -1.48 17.58 -17.01
N TYR A 530 -2.07 18.24 -16.01
CA TYR A 530 -2.48 19.65 -16.09
C TYR A 530 -1.57 20.62 -15.31
N GLY A 531 -0.63 20.12 -14.49
CA GLY A 531 0.28 20.92 -13.67
C GLY A 531 -0.28 21.38 -12.32
N GLU A 532 -1.60 21.27 -12.13
CA GLU A 532 -2.35 21.74 -10.96
C GLU A 532 -3.20 20.61 -10.32
N TYR A 533 -3.61 20.77 -9.06
CA TYR A 533 -4.51 19.80 -8.42
C TYR A 533 -5.93 19.88 -9.01
N PRO A 534 -6.68 18.76 -9.06
CA PRO A 534 -8.01 18.77 -9.65
C PRO A 534 -8.97 19.67 -8.87
N PRO A 535 -9.89 20.38 -9.55
CA PRO A 535 -11.06 20.98 -8.94
C PRO A 535 -11.84 19.97 -8.09
N THR A 536 -12.45 20.41 -6.98
CA THR A 536 -13.18 19.55 -6.03
C THR A 536 -14.18 18.64 -6.74
N ARG A 537 -14.94 19.17 -7.71
CA ARG A 537 -15.92 18.41 -8.50
C ARG A 537 -15.29 17.29 -9.34
N MET A 538 -14.11 17.51 -9.92
CA MET A 538 -13.44 16.51 -10.75
C MET A 538 -12.95 15.34 -9.89
N LEU A 539 -12.33 15.63 -8.74
CA LEU A 539 -11.91 14.61 -7.79
C LEU A 539 -13.10 13.84 -7.19
N VAL A 540 -14.20 14.53 -6.89
CA VAL A 540 -15.47 13.90 -6.47
C VAL A 540 -15.98 12.93 -7.53
N GLN A 541 -15.95 13.31 -8.80
CA GLN A 541 -16.38 12.44 -9.90
C GLN A 541 -15.47 11.21 -10.05
N ASP A 542 -14.15 11.35 -9.90
CA ASP A 542 -13.18 10.24 -9.94
C ASP A 542 -13.37 9.22 -8.79
N ILE A 543 -13.66 9.72 -7.58
CA ILE A 543 -13.98 8.89 -6.41
C ILE A 543 -15.33 8.20 -6.62
N ALA A 544 -16.34 8.93 -7.07
CA ALA A 544 -17.67 8.42 -7.37
C ALA A 544 -17.64 7.30 -8.43
N SER A 545 -16.88 7.48 -9.53
CA SER A 545 -16.65 6.44 -10.54
C SER A 545 -15.92 5.22 -9.97
N THR A 546 -14.99 5.42 -9.03
CA THR A 546 -14.31 4.32 -8.33
C THR A 546 -15.28 3.52 -7.45
N MET A 547 -16.23 4.19 -6.80
CA MET A 547 -17.27 3.55 -5.98
C MET A 547 -18.30 2.84 -6.85
N GLN A 548 -18.79 3.48 -7.92
CA GLN A 548 -19.69 2.86 -8.91
C GLN A 548 -19.07 1.62 -9.54
N GLY A 549 -17.77 1.60 -9.84
CA GLY A 549 -17.09 0.41 -10.35
C GLY A 549 -17.27 -0.81 -9.44
N ALA A 550 -17.34 -0.62 -8.11
CA ALA A 550 -17.58 -1.70 -7.15
C ALA A 550 -19.06 -2.11 -7.00
N THR A 551 -20.00 -1.40 -7.64
CA THR A 551 -21.43 -1.79 -7.71
C THR A 551 -21.77 -2.59 -8.96
N GLN A 552 -20.82 -2.76 -9.90
CA GLN A 552 -21.05 -3.42 -11.18
C GLN A 552 -19.98 -4.45 -11.57
N SER A 553 -18.75 -4.33 -11.05
CA SER A 553 -17.67 -5.28 -11.36
C SER A 553 -17.93 -6.66 -10.76
N GLY A 554 -17.35 -7.69 -11.39
CA GLY A 554 -17.44 -9.06 -10.90
C GLY A 554 -16.76 -9.25 -9.54
N GLY A 555 -17.35 -10.09 -8.67
CA GLY A 555 -16.70 -10.58 -7.45
C GLY A 555 -16.47 -9.56 -6.33
N VAL A 556 -17.00 -8.34 -6.44
CA VAL A 556 -16.83 -7.28 -5.43
C VAL A 556 -18.17 -6.82 -4.85
N ARG A 557 -18.14 -6.38 -3.59
CA ARG A 557 -19.24 -5.65 -2.94
C ARG A 557 -19.05 -4.13 -3.08
N PRO A 558 -20.12 -3.33 -3.01
CA PRO A 558 -20.02 -1.89 -2.85
C PRO A 558 -19.19 -1.48 -1.63
N PHE A 559 -18.65 -0.26 -1.66
CA PHE A 559 -17.97 0.32 -0.49
C PHE A 559 -18.98 0.69 0.58
N GLY A 560 -18.74 0.27 1.82
CA GLY A 560 -19.62 0.51 2.98
C GLY A 560 -19.44 1.90 3.60
N VAL A 561 -19.26 2.95 2.79
CA VAL A 561 -19.03 4.33 3.25
C VAL A 561 -19.79 5.36 2.40
N SER A 562 -20.26 6.41 3.07
CA SER A 562 -20.52 7.70 2.43
C SER A 562 -19.43 8.67 2.85
N LEU A 563 -19.11 9.60 1.95
CA LEU A 563 -18.00 10.54 2.07
C LEU A 563 -18.56 11.97 2.02
N LEU A 564 -18.01 12.87 2.84
CA LEU A 564 -18.14 14.32 2.64
C LEU A 564 -16.78 14.86 2.18
N VAL A 565 -16.75 15.45 1.00
CA VAL A 565 -15.56 16.07 0.39
C VAL A 565 -15.72 17.58 0.48
N ALA A 566 -14.81 18.23 1.18
CA ALA A 566 -14.73 19.68 1.30
C ALA A 566 -13.51 20.18 0.53
N GLY A 567 -13.70 21.17 -0.34
CA GLY A 567 -12.57 21.79 -1.02
C GLY A 567 -12.89 23.14 -1.62
N HIS A 568 -11.85 23.82 -2.09
CA HIS A 568 -11.95 25.14 -2.72
C HIS A 568 -11.44 25.09 -4.16
N ASP A 569 -12.26 25.53 -5.11
CA ASP A 569 -11.89 25.74 -6.52
C ASP A 569 -11.63 27.25 -6.74
N GLU A 570 -10.54 27.63 -7.40
CA GLU A 570 -10.24 29.06 -7.63
C GLU A 570 -11.35 29.81 -8.40
N ASN A 571 -12.13 29.12 -9.22
CA ASN A 571 -13.19 29.69 -10.05
C ASN A 571 -14.60 29.55 -9.44
N GLN A 572 -14.81 28.58 -8.55
CA GLN A 572 -16.14 28.25 -7.99
C GLN A 572 -16.23 28.49 -6.47
N GLY A 573 -15.12 28.84 -5.81
CA GLY A 573 -15.03 29.06 -4.38
C GLY A 573 -15.15 27.76 -3.58
N PRO A 574 -15.62 27.83 -2.32
CA PRO A 574 -15.83 26.66 -1.49
C PRO A 574 -16.95 25.74 -2.04
N ALA A 575 -16.67 24.45 -2.18
CA ALA A 575 -17.64 23.43 -2.58
C ALA A 575 -17.61 22.19 -1.66
N LEU A 576 -18.76 21.86 -1.07
CA LEU A 576 -19.00 20.69 -0.24
C LEU A 576 -19.82 19.66 -1.03
N TYR A 577 -19.36 18.41 -1.09
CA TYR A 577 -20.03 17.30 -1.78
C TYR A 577 -20.23 16.10 -0.85
N GLN A 578 -21.38 15.43 -0.99
CA GLN A 578 -21.59 14.07 -0.48
C GLN A 578 -21.38 13.06 -1.61
N ILE A 579 -20.78 11.90 -1.32
CA ILE A 579 -20.69 10.73 -2.22
C ILE A 579 -21.22 9.51 -1.46
N ASP A 580 -22.11 8.73 -2.07
CA ASP A 580 -22.74 7.56 -1.47
C ASP A 580 -22.26 6.22 -2.08
N PRO A 581 -22.47 5.06 -1.43
CA PRO A 581 -22.06 3.73 -1.91
C PRO A 581 -22.43 3.36 -3.35
N SER A 582 -23.46 3.99 -3.92
CA SER A 582 -23.86 3.84 -5.33
C SER A 582 -22.90 4.46 -6.34
N GLY A 583 -22.01 5.37 -5.90
CA GLY A 583 -21.30 6.32 -6.74
C GLY A 583 -22.14 7.55 -7.13
N SER A 584 -23.32 7.74 -6.54
CA SER A 584 -24.05 9.00 -6.64
C SER A 584 -23.36 10.08 -5.81
N TYR A 585 -23.31 11.32 -6.31
CA TYR A 585 -22.75 12.45 -5.57
C TYR A 585 -23.60 13.72 -5.74
N PHE A 586 -23.63 14.56 -4.70
CA PHE A 586 -24.49 15.74 -4.63
C PHE A 586 -23.76 16.91 -3.94
N PRO A 587 -23.84 18.15 -4.46
CA PRO A 587 -23.35 19.34 -3.76
C PRO A 587 -24.31 19.74 -2.63
N TRP A 588 -23.77 20.24 -1.51
CA TRP A 588 -24.56 20.66 -0.35
C TRP A 588 -24.16 22.05 0.16
N LYS A 589 -25.13 22.76 0.77
CA LYS A 589 -24.86 23.95 1.61
C LYS A 589 -24.42 23.53 3.01
N ALA A 590 -25.18 22.64 3.63
CA ALA A 590 -24.79 21.87 4.80
C ALA A 590 -25.42 20.47 4.71
N THR A 591 -24.79 19.45 5.29
CA THR A 591 -25.32 18.08 5.33
C THR A 591 -24.65 17.27 6.45
N ALA A 592 -25.26 16.15 6.81
CA ALA A 592 -24.74 15.17 7.74
C ALA A 592 -24.93 13.73 7.21
N ILE A 593 -24.05 12.83 7.62
CA ILE A 593 -24.07 11.39 7.31
C ILE A 593 -23.79 10.58 8.59
N GLY A 594 -24.21 9.31 8.62
CA GLY A 594 -24.11 8.46 9.81
C GLY A 594 -25.35 8.45 10.71
N LYS A 595 -25.20 7.84 11.89
CA LYS A 595 -26.28 7.52 12.86
C LYS A 595 -27.16 8.72 13.23
N GLY A 596 -26.56 9.87 13.50
CA GLY A 596 -27.27 11.11 13.86
C GLY A 596 -27.71 11.98 12.66
N SER A 597 -27.60 11.50 11.42
CA SER A 597 -27.75 12.37 10.24
C SER A 597 -29.14 13.02 10.09
N THR A 598 -30.22 12.34 10.47
CA THR A 598 -31.59 12.89 10.35
C THR A 598 -31.84 14.06 11.30
N SER A 599 -31.45 13.94 12.57
CA SER A 599 -31.55 15.03 13.55
C SER A 599 -30.58 16.16 13.18
N ALA A 600 -29.33 15.82 12.86
CA ALA A 600 -28.31 16.79 12.46
C ALA A 600 -28.75 17.63 11.24
N LYS A 601 -29.33 17.01 10.19
CA LYS A 601 -29.92 17.76 9.05
C LYS A 601 -31.05 18.68 9.49
N THR A 602 -31.95 18.20 10.35
CA THR A 602 -33.06 19.00 10.89
C THR A 602 -32.58 20.21 11.71
N PHE A 603 -31.45 20.09 12.41
CA PHE A 603 -30.81 21.20 13.13
C PHE A 603 -30.15 22.19 12.15
N LEU A 604 -29.37 21.69 11.19
CA LEU A 604 -28.71 22.48 10.16
C LEU A 604 -29.73 23.29 9.34
N GLU A 605 -30.85 22.69 8.93
CA GLU A 605 -31.94 23.36 8.22
C GLU A 605 -32.56 24.54 9.00
N LYS A 606 -32.53 24.50 10.33
CA LYS A 606 -33.05 25.58 11.21
C LYS A 606 -32.03 26.67 11.51
N ARG A 607 -30.73 26.37 11.47
CA ARG A 607 -29.65 27.26 11.91
C ARG A 607 -28.83 27.85 10.76
N TYR A 608 -28.78 27.17 9.61
CA TYR A 608 -27.98 27.59 8.47
C TYR A 608 -28.50 28.90 7.84
N THR A 609 -27.58 29.80 7.51
CA THR A 609 -27.85 31.00 6.72
C THR A 609 -26.79 31.15 5.62
N GLU A 610 -27.08 31.89 4.55
CA GLU A 610 -26.15 32.00 3.41
C GLU A 610 -24.95 32.92 3.68
N ASN A 611 -25.07 33.82 4.67
CA ASN A 611 -24.05 34.81 5.04
C ASN A 611 -23.21 34.34 6.25
N LEU A 612 -23.14 33.02 6.46
CA LEU A 612 -22.51 32.41 7.62
C LEU A 612 -20.99 32.35 7.42
N GLU A 613 -20.22 32.94 8.32
CA GLU A 613 -18.76 32.93 8.30
C GLU A 613 -18.18 31.60 8.81
N ILE A 614 -16.92 31.30 8.48
CA ILE A 614 -16.28 30.01 8.82
C ILE A 614 -16.18 29.76 10.34
N GLU A 615 -16.01 30.80 11.15
CA GLU A 615 -15.97 30.69 12.62
C GLU A 615 -17.34 30.27 13.19
N ASP A 616 -18.41 30.92 12.74
CA ASP A 616 -19.80 30.56 13.06
C ASP A 616 -20.15 29.15 12.53
N ALA A 617 -19.57 28.75 11.39
CA ALA A 617 -19.72 27.41 10.85
C ALA A 617 -19.08 26.34 11.76
N ILE A 618 -17.89 26.59 12.30
CA ILE A 618 -17.23 25.67 13.24
C ILE A 618 -18.07 25.54 14.52
N TYR A 619 -18.56 26.66 15.07
CA TYR A 619 -19.47 26.67 16.21
C TYR A 619 -20.75 25.86 15.93
N MET A 620 -21.39 26.11 14.78
CA MET A 620 -22.60 25.40 14.36
C MET A 620 -22.34 23.90 14.11
N ALA A 621 -21.17 23.54 13.57
CA ALA A 621 -20.76 22.14 13.36
C ALA A 621 -20.64 21.38 14.69
N LEU A 622 -19.96 21.98 15.67
CA LEU A 622 -19.79 21.40 17.00
C LEU A 622 -21.11 21.31 17.77
N MET A 623 -21.94 22.37 17.74
CA MET A 623 -23.30 22.35 18.28
C MET A 623 -24.17 21.24 17.67
N THR A 624 -24.07 21.03 16.35
CA THR A 624 -24.82 19.97 15.65
C THR A 624 -24.34 18.57 16.05
N LEU A 625 -23.04 18.37 16.28
CA LEU A 625 -22.51 17.11 16.82
C LEU A 625 -22.99 16.89 18.26
N LYS A 626 -23.02 17.94 19.09
CA LYS A 626 -23.43 17.89 20.51
C LYS A 626 -24.86 17.36 20.71
N GLU A 627 -25.80 17.65 19.80
CA GLU A 627 -27.17 17.09 19.86
C GLU A 627 -27.25 15.56 19.72
N GLY A 628 -26.26 14.94 19.06
CA GLY A 628 -26.20 13.50 18.81
C GLY A 628 -25.07 12.77 19.54
N PHE A 629 -24.39 13.44 20.47
CA PHE A 629 -23.16 12.94 21.07
C PHE A 629 -23.41 11.97 22.23
N GLU A 630 -22.75 10.82 22.22
CA GLU A 630 -22.81 9.83 23.30
C GLU A 630 -21.58 9.98 24.22
N GLY A 631 -21.75 10.68 25.35
CA GLY A 631 -20.69 10.89 26.35
C GLY A 631 -20.19 12.33 26.40
N GLU A 632 -18.94 12.53 26.79
CA GLU A 632 -18.32 13.84 26.90
C GLU A 632 -17.64 14.26 25.58
N MET A 633 -17.98 15.45 25.09
CA MET A 633 -17.45 16.02 23.86
C MET A 633 -16.20 16.84 24.20
N THR A 634 -15.03 16.35 23.80
CA THR A 634 -13.71 16.93 24.12
C THR A 634 -12.84 17.04 22.87
N GLU A 635 -11.68 17.68 23.00
CA GLU A 635 -10.65 17.77 21.97
C GLU A 635 -10.09 16.42 21.51
N GLU A 636 -10.36 15.33 22.25
CA GLU A 636 -9.95 13.98 21.88
C GLU A 636 -11.05 13.16 21.20
N THR A 637 -12.32 13.49 21.47
CA THR A 637 -13.48 12.73 20.99
C THR A 637 -14.13 13.35 19.73
N VAL A 638 -13.53 14.42 19.19
CA VAL A 638 -13.97 15.12 17.97
C VAL A 638 -12.79 15.36 17.04
N GLU A 639 -13.01 15.27 15.72
CA GLU A 639 -12.09 15.86 14.73
C GLU A 639 -12.80 16.95 13.94
N VAL A 640 -12.09 18.05 13.66
CA VAL A 640 -12.56 19.17 12.82
C VAL A 640 -11.51 19.48 11.75
N GLY A 641 -11.96 19.61 10.50
CA GLY A 641 -11.13 20.06 9.38
C GLY A 641 -11.81 21.19 8.63
N VAL A 642 -11.02 22.15 8.18
CA VAL A 642 -11.50 23.39 7.54
C VAL A 642 -10.80 23.64 6.22
N VAL A 643 -11.54 24.20 5.28
CA VAL A 643 -11.04 24.83 4.06
C VAL A 643 -11.35 26.30 4.17
N ARG A 644 -10.35 27.18 4.09
CA ARG A 644 -10.55 28.64 4.17
C ARG A 644 -10.30 29.30 2.81
N ASP A 645 -11.07 30.33 2.48
CA ASP A 645 -10.92 31.09 1.23
C ASP A 645 -9.61 31.88 1.25
N ASP A 646 -9.26 32.44 2.40
CA ASP A 646 -7.91 32.90 2.67
C ASP A 646 -6.99 31.70 2.83
N ALA A 647 -5.91 31.67 2.05
CA ALA A 647 -4.83 30.72 2.26
C ALA A 647 -4.14 31.06 3.58
N GLY A 648 -4.56 30.39 4.66
CA GLY A 648 -4.11 30.67 6.01
C GLY A 648 -2.59 30.54 6.12
N LEU A 649 -1.92 31.68 6.29
CA LEU A 649 -0.53 31.75 6.78
C LEU A 649 -0.44 31.46 8.30
N ASN A 650 -1.48 30.83 8.85
CA ASN A 650 -1.63 30.45 10.25
C ASN A 650 -1.09 29.02 10.39
N GLY A 651 0.24 28.95 10.37
CA GLY A 651 1.03 27.71 10.28
C GLY A 651 2.48 28.05 9.96
N GLU A 652 3.07 28.91 10.79
CA GLU A 652 4.41 29.51 10.64
C GLU A 652 4.65 30.20 9.28
N GLY A 653 4.19 31.47 9.22
CA GLY A 653 4.38 32.34 8.06
C GLY A 653 5.85 32.50 7.67
N LEU A 654 6.17 32.07 6.46
CA LEU A 654 7.47 32.28 5.81
C LEU A 654 7.23 32.94 4.45
N THR A 655 7.18 34.28 4.45
CA THR A 655 7.23 35.08 3.22
C THR A 655 8.61 34.93 2.57
N ILE A 656 8.73 33.90 1.74
CA ILE A 656 9.96 33.62 0.98
C ILE A 656 10.15 34.72 -0.07
N VAL A 657 11.30 35.39 -0.02
CA VAL A 657 11.68 36.38 -1.04
C VAL A 657 11.78 35.69 -2.40
N GLY A 658 10.97 36.11 -3.37
CA GLY A 658 10.79 35.44 -4.67
C GLY A 658 9.55 34.56 -4.79
N TRP A 659 8.64 34.57 -3.81
CA TRP A 659 7.34 33.89 -3.82
C TRP A 659 6.15 34.87 -3.75
N GLU A 660 6.31 36.07 -4.30
CA GLU A 660 5.22 37.04 -4.44
C GLU A 660 4.10 36.47 -5.32
N GLY A 661 2.91 36.28 -4.75
CA GLY A 661 1.69 35.89 -5.46
C GLY A 661 1.27 34.42 -5.39
N LYS A 662 2.01 33.52 -4.73
CA LYS A 662 1.54 32.12 -4.53
C LYS A 662 0.78 31.95 -3.21
N LYS A 663 -0.47 31.50 -3.31
CA LYS A 663 -1.33 31.16 -2.17
C LYS A 663 -0.88 29.85 -1.51
N GLY A 664 -0.90 29.80 -0.18
CA GLY A 664 -0.65 28.58 0.61
C GLY A 664 -1.81 27.58 0.54
N PRO A 665 -1.69 26.40 1.18
CA PRO A 665 -2.76 25.41 1.25
C PRO A 665 -4.00 25.99 1.94
N LYS A 666 -5.18 25.78 1.36
CA LYS A 666 -6.45 26.21 1.98
C LYS A 666 -6.98 25.21 3.01
N TRP A 667 -6.57 23.95 2.94
CA TRP A 667 -6.96 22.91 3.90
C TRP A 667 -6.12 22.98 5.19
N ASN A 668 -6.80 23.04 6.35
CA ASN A 668 -6.24 22.79 7.67
C ASN A 668 -7.05 21.75 8.46
N LYS A 669 -6.41 21.01 9.36
CA LYS A 669 -7.08 20.18 10.39
C LYS A 669 -6.82 20.88 11.72
N LEU A 670 -7.87 21.22 12.46
CA LEU A 670 -7.72 21.98 13.70
C LEU A 670 -6.92 21.18 14.74
N SER A 671 -6.07 21.86 15.49
CA SER A 671 -5.34 21.27 16.61
C SER A 671 -6.29 20.93 17.77
N LYS A 672 -5.80 20.16 18.75
CA LYS A 672 -6.58 19.86 19.95
C LYS A 672 -6.92 21.12 20.74
N GLU A 673 -5.94 22.02 20.82
CA GLU A 673 -6.04 23.32 21.48
C GLU A 673 -7.07 24.21 20.77
N GLU A 674 -7.01 24.30 19.44
CA GLU A 674 -8.01 25.04 18.64
C GLU A 674 -9.43 24.46 18.84
N VAL A 675 -9.59 23.13 18.78
CA VAL A 675 -10.91 22.49 18.99
C VAL A 675 -11.43 22.75 20.41
N ARG A 676 -10.54 22.72 21.41
CA ARG A 676 -10.89 23.03 22.80
C ARG A 676 -11.36 24.47 22.97
N ASP A 677 -10.68 25.44 22.36
CA ASP A 677 -11.05 26.85 22.43
C ASP A 677 -12.47 27.13 21.86
N TYR A 678 -12.93 26.34 20.87
CA TYR A 678 -14.34 26.38 20.43
C TYR A 678 -15.29 25.63 21.37
N LEU A 679 -14.87 24.50 21.95
CA LEU A 679 -15.70 23.72 22.88
C LEU A 679 -15.95 24.48 24.19
N ASP A 680 -14.98 25.25 24.69
CA ASP A 680 -15.14 26.11 25.88
C ASP A 680 -16.18 27.24 25.67
N GLN A 681 -16.68 27.44 24.44
CA GLN A 681 -17.73 28.40 24.08
C GLN A 681 -19.13 27.75 23.91
N ILE A 682 -19.24 26.42 24.06
CA ILE A 682 -20.40 25.58 23.64
C ILE A 682 -21.03 24.80 24.80
#